data_AF-A0A951BWP1-F1
#
_entry.id   AF-A0A951BWP1-F1
#
_cell.length_a   1.000
_cell.length_b   1.000
_cell.length_c   1.000
_cell.angle_alpha   90.00
_cell.angle_beta   90.00
_cell.angle_gamma   90.00
#
_symmetry.space_group_name_H-M   'P 1'
#
loop_
_entity.id
_entity.type
_entity.pdbx_description
1 polymer ?
#
loop_
_entity_poly.entity_id
_entity_poly.type
_entity_poly.pdbx_seq_one_letter_code
_entity_poly.pdbx_strand_id
1 'polypeptide(L)'
;MTPELWRRASEIFANALEQPEGRAAVYVEQACKGDEELRALVERMLGDERAAGELFARPPAFPFVDQENEPPRLTGGDVLAGRYRIVRFLQTGGMGEVYEAEDLRGGGAVALKTIRARRMRDPATVARFKREVSLAKQVTHPNVCRIYDLHVHAGDHEEFLFLTMELLAGETLADHLERVGPFSETEALPLIEDMAAALQAAHARNVIHRDFKSRNVMLVATGDAQRPWKAVVTDFGLARLAGPNSNATTLTEPGLVFGTPDYMSPEQLEGASATKASDLYALAVVVFEMVTGERPERVRGSIMASSLAPLEVRAPSWVPALRQCLEANPAERFGSALEFAEALRGSRKRRPAPRWVAVAVLAAMALAGSAAFPWWRAGPNASRLRPSIALMGFQNASPAGPEGDLSPAIEQGLRTAIRYGGEIRVIGGETIAALKRDLSLNNQPEFSAATLHRIRRYAAAQYVLCGSYNVEPGGELQLSITVQDTASGNTVVSIDQTGSQRALGDLAYTAGVRLRKELRVSGAVDLAAVQASLPSNPGALRDYTDGLREMQLFHFTEALRFFERAIQSDPGFAPSHRALADVFSELEYGEQAKEEAETAYRLAVSLSPDEQAEIEAQYYSLSKSDWPRAVAIYRKLFERYPDNLEYGLRLADIEEGPDVLLTLKKLRALPAPLGNDARIDLEESEASSVSDVRQRRALAAAAAREAEQIGARVLVARAHISEAYASRILGDYSQAVAQYEAAKTIYAGLGDESGVANALRGLATVQWQQGELRRAMQFAQQALQMFRNLQSRAFEARTLNLIGIIQVDSDRLADAHATYENALKIYRELRAGEMIATVTLNRGFAYLQEGKLAEAKADSQEAARLLESLNNNYGTAEALNNLGVVFLESGDLKNAQTEEERSLELAQKSGDRSASALAQRSLGEIAWERGERARAHSLVEIALRTQMEVGERAMAAATQSLLADWALDEGRPAVAQALAEKAANEFGSEASPAESVLARAVRALAMARQGAKAEVCKVGSAPNPVERPENRLYALRAAIQIAAIEGSCGAGKRAQDELRRAAIEAASRHLVRLQLQARLELLKMQAGYRTSKQITGEQEALASEASAHGFVRVAREAMNALKGEPISEAEK
;
A
#
# COMPACT_ATOMS: atom_id res chain seq x y z
N MET A 1 -19.64 37.67 -14.32
CA MET A 1 -18.42 37.64 -13.50
C MET A 1 -17.23 37.89 -14.42
N THR A 2 -16.44 38.94 -14.17
CA THR A 2 -15.26 39.29 -14.99
C THR A 2 -14.02 38.52 -14.50
N PRO A 3 -13.02 38.24 -15.37
CA PRO A 3 -11.79 37.54 -14.96
C PRO A 3 -11.04 38.22 -13.82
N GLU A 4 -11.06 39.56 -13.80
CA GLU A 4 -10.39 40.38 -12.78
C GLU A 4 -11.05 40.25 -11.40
N LEU A 5 -12.39 40.17 -11.35
CA LEU A 5 -13.16 39.97 -10.11
C LEU A 5 -12.92 38.57 -9.55
N TRP A 6 -12.88 37.54 -10.41
CA TRP A 6 -12.58 36.17 -10.02
C TRP A 6 -11.17 36.02 -9.43
N ARG A 7 -10.15 36.65 -10.05
CA ARG A 7 -8.77 36.61 -9.56
C ARG A 7 -8.63 37.24 -8.17
N ARG A 8 -9.19 38.44 -7.96
CA ARG A 8 -9.21 39.10 -6.64
C ARG A 8 -10.00 38.30 -5.61
N ALA A 9 -11.14 37.72 -5.99
CA ALA A 9 -11.92 36.87 -5.10
C ALA A 9 -11.14 35.62 -4.66
N SER A 10 -10.45 34.98 -5.60
CA SER A 10 -9.63 33.77 -5.34
C SER A 10 -8.45 34.05 -4.41
N GLU A 11 -7.75 35.18 -4.59
CA GLU A 11 -6.64 35.59 -3.71
C GLU A 11 -7.13 35.90 -2.28
N ILE A 12 -8.25 36.61 -2.14
CA ILE A 12 -8.81 36.93 -0.82
C ILE A 12 -9.36 35.66 -0.14
N PHE A 13 -10.01 34.78 -0.90
CA PHE A 13 -10.49 33.48 -0.45
C PHE A 13 -9.35 32.61 0.11
N ALA A 14 -8.25 32.44 -0.64
CA ALA A 14 -7.10 31.65 -0.19
C ALA A 14 -6.48 32.21 1.11
N ASN A 15 -6.31 33.53 1.21
CA ASN A 15 -5.76 34.15 2.41
C ASN A 15 -6.74 34.14 3.60
N ALA A 16 -8.05 34.06 3.35
CA ALA A 16 -9.08 33.93 4.39
C ALA A 16 -9.04 32.54 5.04
N LEU A 17 -8.56 31.52 4.32
CA LEU A 17 -8.41 30.16 4.82
C LEU A 17 -7.19 29.94 5.71
N GLU A 18 -6.14 30.70 5.48
CA GLU A 18 -4.95 30.68 6.32
C GLU A 18 -5.14 31.42 7.65
N GLN A 19 -6.32 32.01 7.88
CA GLN A 19 -6.61 32.71 9.14
C GLN A 19 -6.94 31.71 10.27
N PRO A 20 -6.49 31.97 11.51
CA PRO A 20 -6.87 31.18 12.68
C PRO A 20 -8.39 31.11 12.89
N GLU A 21 -8.88 29.99 13.45
CA GLU A 21 -10.31 29.73 13.67
C GLU A 21 -11.05 30.93 14.29
N GLY A 22 -12.15 31.34 13.65
CA GLY A 22 -12.98 32.48 14.07
C GLY A 22 -12.56 33.85 13.53
N ARG A 23 -11.41 33.99 12.85
CA ARG A 23 -10.94 35.29 12.31
C ARG A 23 -11.16 35.50 10.80
N ALA A 24 -11.51 34.46 10.05
CA ALA A 24 -11.75 34.54 8.60
C ALA A 24 -12.82 35.58 8.21
N ALA A 25 -13.92 35.68 8.97
CA ALA A 25 -14.99 36.64 8.69
C ALA A 25 -14.52 38.10 8.81
N VAL A 26 -13.67 38.39 9.81
CA VAL A 26 -13.08 39.73 10.01
C VAL A 26 -12.07 40.06 8.91
N TYR A 27 -11.29 39.07 8.48
CA TYR A 27 -10.35 39.23 7.37
C TYR A 27 -11.06 39.53 6.04
N VAL A 28 -12.11 38.78 5.70
CA VAL A 28 -12.91 39.00 4.48
C VAL A 28 -13.59 40.37 4.49
N GLU A 29 -14.11 40.80 5.64
CA GLU A 29 -14.70 42.12 5.80
C GLU A 29 -13.68 43.26 5.59
N GLN A 30 -12.43 43.06 6.03
CA GLN A 30 -11.36 44.03 5.82
C GLN A 30 -10.81 44.01 4.39
N ALA A 31 -10.62 42.83 3.80
CA ALA A 31 -10.05 42.64 2.47
C ALA A 31 -11.01 43.06 1.35
N CYS A 32 -12.33 42.93 1.56
CA CYS A 32 -13.37 43.30 0.59
C CYS A 32 -14.00 44.68 0.88
N LYS A 33 -13.36 45.52 1.70
CA LYS A 33 -13.93 46.80 2.16
C LYS A 33 -14.28 47.73 0.99
N GLY A 34 -15.56 48.02 0.83
CA GLY A 34 -16.09 48.91 -0.21
C GLY A 34 -16.48 48.22 -1.52
N ASP A 35 -16.37 46.90 -1.62
CA ASP A 35 -16.75 46.10 -2.79
C ASP A 35 -17.68 44.93 -2.38
N GLU A 36 -18.99 45.20 -2.38
CA GLU A 36 -20.00 44.21 -1.95
C GLU A 36 -20.13 43.02 -2.90
N GLU A 37 -19.84 43.20 -4.20
CA GLU A 37 -19.88 42.11 -5.17
C GLU A 37 -18.71 41.13 -4.96
N LEU A 38 -17.51 41.66 -4.67
CA LEU A 38 -16.34 40.88 -4.28
C LEU A 38 -16.55 40.20 -2.92
N ARG A 39 -17.11 40.92 -1.92
CA ARG A 39 -17.43 40.36 -0.60
C ARG A 39 -18.41 39.20 -0.72
N ALA A 40 -19.52 39.38 -1.43
CA ALA A 40 -20.52 38.35 -1.62
C ALA A 40 -19.96 37.15 -2.39
N LEU A 41 -19.05 37.36 -3.34
CA LEU A 41 -18.37 36.28 -4.07
C LEU A 41 -17.41 35.50 -3.16
N VAL A 42 -16.58 36.17 -2.34
CA VAL A 42 -15.67 35.49 -1.40
C VAL A 42 -16.44 34.82 -0.26
N GLU A 43 -17.48 35.45 0.29
CA GLU A 43 -18.34 34.83 1.30
C GLU A 43 -19.12 33.64 0.72
N ARG A 44 -19.51 33.70 -0.55
CA ARG A 44 -20.07 32.55 -1.26
C ARG A 44 -19.02 31.47 -1.50
N MET A 45 -17.78 31.81 -1.87
CA MET A 45 -16.69 30.85 -2.01
C MET A 45 -16.33 30.18 -0.67
N LEU A 46 -16.27 30.93 0.44
CA LEU A 46 -16.07 30.40 1.80
C LEU A 46 -17.29 29.61 2.30
N GLY A 47 -18.49 30.01 1.89
CA GLY A 47 -19.72 29.27 2.12
C GLY A 47 -19.76 27.97 1.33
N ASP A 48 -19.30 28.00 0.07
CA ASP A 48 -19.18 26.87 -0.85
C ASP A 48 -18.06 25.93 -0.41
N GLU A 49 -16.97 26.43 0.19
CA GLU A 49 -15.91 25.62 0.78
C GLU A 49 -16.30 24.99 2.12
N ARG A 50 -16.98 25.74 3.00
CA ARG A 50 -17.62 25.16 4.19
C ARG A 50 -18.72 24.16 3.82
N ALA A 51 -19.35 24.33 2.65
CA ALA A 51 -20.28 23.38 2.06
C ALA A 51 -19.58 22.28 1.22
N ALA A 52 -18.31 22.47 0.85
CA ALA A 52 -17.45 21.52 0.13
C ALA A 52 -16.44 20.82 1.05
N GLY A 53 -16.61 20.95 2.37
CA GLY A 53 -15.90 20.21 3.40
C GLY A 53 -16.63 19.00 3.93
N GLU A 54 -17.81 18.63 3.40
CA GLU A 54 -18.63 17.54 3.97
C GLU A 54 -19.47 16.87 2.86
N LEU A 55 -18.93 15.89 2.13
CA LEU A 55 -19.71 15.10 1.15
C LEU A 55 -18.99 13.80 0.71
N PHE A 56 -19.16 12.69 1.41
CA PHE A 56 -18.68 11.37 0.98
C PHE A 56 -19.77 10.34 0.99
N ALA A 57 -20.59 10.32 -0.06
CA ALA A 57 -21.44 9.16 -0.33
C ALA A 57 -20.64 7.86 -0.12
N ARG A 58 -21.03 7.08 0.88
CA ARG A 58 -20.61 5.70 0.97
C ARG A 58 -21.40 4.97 -0.12
N PRO A 59 -20.75 4.34 -1.11
CA PRO A 59 -21.42 3.26 -1.81
C PRO A 59 -21.79 2.17 -0.78
N PRO A 60 -22.69 1.24 -1.12
CA PRO A 60 -22.80 -0.03 -0.39
C PRO A 60 -21.43 -0.71 -0.31
N ALA A 61 -21.34 -1.78 0.48
CA ALA A 61 -20.19 -2.68 0.50
C ALA A 61 -19.57 -2.86 -0.90
N PHE A 62 -18.40 -2.25 -1.06
CA PHE A 62 -17.43 -2.30 -2.16
C PHE A 62 -17.94 -2.25 -3.61
N PRO A 63 -17.70 -1.16 -4.37
CA PRO A 63 -17.15 -1.31 -5.71
C PRO A 63 -15.68 -1.73 -5.57
N PHE A 64 -15.31 -2.87 -6.16
CA PHE A 64 -13.95 -3.41 -6.15
C PHE A 64 -12.90 -2.33 -6.42
N VAL A 65 -12.08 -2.09 -5.39
CA VAL A 65 -10.76 -1.49 -5.51
C VAL A 65 -9.86 -2.41 -4.69
N ASP A 66 -8.89 -3.05 -5.35
CA ASP A 66 -7.90 -3.92 -4.70
C ASP A 66 -7.35 -3.27 -3.42
N GLN A 67 -7.41 -3.97 -2.25
CA GLN A 67 -6.41 -3.90 -1.18
C GLN A 67 -6.60 -4.88 0.01
N GLU A 68 -5.47 -5.39 0.52
CA GLU A 68 -5.28 -6.40 1.58
C GLU A 68 -5.01 -5.81 2.99
N ASN A 69 -5.45 -6.44 4.11
CA ASN A 69 -4.91 -6.27 5.50
C ASN A 69 -5.43 -7.32 6.55
N GLU A 70 -4.55 -7.91 7.42
CA GLU A 70 -4.87 -9.04 8.38
C GLU A 70 -4.83 -8.80 9.95
N PRO A 71 -5.60 -9.56 10.80
CA PRO A 71 -5.72 -9.47 12.30
C PRO A 71 -4.74 -10.32 13.15
N PRO A 72 -4.72 -10.12 14.51
CA PRO A 72 -3.84 -10.83 15.44
C PRO A 72 -4.23 -12.29 15.75
N ARG A 73 -3.23 -13.11 16.12
CA ARG A 73 -3.28 -14.58 15.94
C ARG A 73 -3.80 -15.43 17.12
N LEU A 74 -3.75 -14.97 18.37
CA LEU A 74 -4.12 -15.77 19.57
C LEU A 74 -5.08 -15.02 20.51
N THR A 75 -5.91 -15.77 21.24
CA THR A 75 -6.95 -15.23 22.14
C THR A 75 -6.81 -15.73 23.58
N GLY A 76 -7.48 -15.05 24.52
CA GLY A 76 -7.46 -15.41 25.93
C GLY A 76 -8.11 -16.78 26.18
N GLY A 77 -7.36 -17.69 26.82
CA GLY A 77 -7.76 -19.08 27.07
C GLY A 77 -6.95 -20.12 26.29
N ASP A 78 -6.31 -19.72 25.19
CA ASP A 78 -5.51 -20.63 24.36
C ASP A 78 -4.35 -21.23 25.16
N VAL A 79 -4.12 -22.54 25.03
CA VAL A 79 -3.04 -23.24 25.74
C VAL A 79 -1.95 -23.67 24.76
N LEU A 80 -0.85 -22.93 24.73
CA LEU A 80 0.28 -23.21 23.84
C LEU A 80 1.19 -24.26 24.45
N ALA A 81 1.63 -25.19 23.59
CA ALA A 81 2.51 -26.31 23.93
C ALA A 81 2.04 -27.13 25.16
N GLY A 82 0.73 -27.14 25.42
CA GLY A 82 0.13 -27.79 26.60
C GLY A 82 0.62 -27.23 27.95
N ARG A 83 1.18 -26.02 27.97
CA ARG A 83 1.85 -25.45 29.15
C ARG A 83 1.54 -23.97 29.40
N TYR A 84 1.40 -23.15 28.36
CA TYR A 84 1.25 -21.71 28.53
C TYR A 84 -0.16 -21.30 28.16
N ARG A 85 -0.99 -20.98 29.16
CA ARG A 85 -2.34 -20.49 28.93
C ARG A 85 -2.30 -18.98 28.70
N ILE A 86 -2.73 -18.50 27.54
CA ILE A 86 -2.86 -17.07 27.26
C ILE A 86 -3.89 -16.47 28.19
N VAL A 87 -3.49 -15.47 28.97
CA VAL A 87 -4.35 -14.72 29.88
C VAL A 87 -4.95 -13.54 29.15
N ARG A 88 -4.11 -12.74 28.47
CA ARG A 88 -4.54 -11.59 27.66
C ARG A 88 -3.45 -11.18 26.67
N PHE A 89 -3.86 -10.51 25.61
CA PHE A 89 -2.94 -9.79 24.74
C PHE A 89 -2.38 -8.55 25.46
N LEU A 90 -1.08 -8.30 25.29
CA LEU A 90 -0.40 -7.14 25.87
C LEU A 90 -0.12 -6.09 24.79
N GLN A 91 0.52 -6.47 23.69
CA GLN A 91 0.97 -5.51 22.66
C GLN A 91 1.35 -6.19 21.33
N THR A 92 1.23 -5.49 20.20
CA THR A 92 1.81 -5.91 18.90
C THR A 92 3.10 -5.15 18.65
N GLY A 93 4.16 -5.86 18.22
CA GLY A 93 5.44 -5.28 17.81
C GLY A 93 5.91 -5.78 16.43
N GLY A 94 7.01 -5.20 15.92
CA GLY A 94 7.55 -5.49 14.57
C GLY A 94 8.05 -6.94 14.33
N MET A 95 8.05 -7.79 15.36
CA MET A 95 8.42 -9.22 15.25
C MET A 95 7.27 -10.18 15.57
N GLY A 96 6.15 -9.67 16.04
CA GLY A 96 4.98 -10.43 16.43
C GLY A 96 4.30 -9.87 17.66
N GLU A 97 3.40 -10.65 18.24
CA GLU A 97 2.48 -10.22 19.29
C GLU A 97 2.99 -10.70 20.64
N VAL A 98 2.81 -9.88 21.67
CA VAL A 98 3.17 -10.19 23.06
C VAL A 98 1.89 -10.38 23.86
N TYR A 99 1.86 -11.46 24.62
CA TYR A 99 0.74 -11.89 25.45
C TYR A 99 1.21 -12.09 26.88
N GLU A 100 0.33 -11.88 27.85
CA GLU A 100 0.48 -12.41 29.19
C GLU A 100 0.01 -13.86 29.16
N ALA A 101 0.82 -14.77 29.70
CA ALA A 101 0.49 -16.18 29.77
C ALA A 101 0.78 -16.76 31.15
N GLU A 102 -0.01 -17.72 31.58
CA GLU A 102 0.19 -18.50 32.80
C GLU A 102 0.96 -19.78 32.45
N ASP A 103 2.13 -19.99 33.06
CA ASP A 103 2.86 -21.26 32.95
C ASP A 103 2.25 -22.30 33.89
N LEU A 104 1.45 -23.21 33.33
CA LEU A 104 0.71 -24.25 34.04
C LEU A 104 1.61 -25.31 34.70
N ARG A 105 2.90 -25.35 34.36
CA ARG A 105 3.88 -26.26 35.00
C ARG A 105 4.77 -25.54 36.00
N GLY A 106 5.13 -24.29 35.70
CA GLY A 106 6.03 -23.46 36.51
C GLY A 106 5.31 -22.67 37.63
N GLY A 107 3.99 -22.48 37.52
CA GLY A 107 3.15 -21.83 38.54
C GLY A 107 3.23 -20.30 38.58
N GLY A 108 3.60 -19.64 37.48
CA GLY A 108 3.77 -18.17 37.45
C GLY A 108 3.41 -17.54 36.11
N ALA A 109 3.17 -16.22 36.13
CA ALA A 109 2.87 -15.43 34.93
C ALA A 109 4.16 -15.12 34.14
N VAL A 110 4.09 -15.26 32.82
CA VAL A 110 5.17 -15.01 31.87
C VAL A 110 4.66 -14.13 30.74
N ALA A 111 5.57 -13.38 30.10
CA ALA A 111 5.28 -12.74 28.83
C ALA A 111 5.61 -13.72 27.69
N LEU A 112 4.69 -13.88 26.74
CA LEU A 112 4.78 -14.79 25.61
C LEU A 112 4.76 -13.99 24.32
N LYS A 113 5.85 -14.03 23.54
CA LYS A 113 5.99 -13.32 22.28
C LYS A 113 5.90 -14.29 21.10
N THR A 114 4.87 -14.17 20.27
CA THR A 114 4.76 -14.93 19.02
C THR A 114 5.73 -14.38 17.99
N ILE A 115 6.18 -15.24 17.08
CA ILE A 115 7.00 -14.85 15.93
C ILE A 115 6.15 -15.06 14.67
N ARG A 116 5.89 -13.98 13.91
CA ARG A 116 4.99 -14.03 12.73
C ARG A 116 5.41 -15.08 11.70
N ALA A 117 4.43 -15.83 11.17
CA ALA A 117 4.62 -17.04 10.35
C ALA A 117 5.27 -16.81 8.97
N ARG A 118 5.14 -15.61 8.38
CA ARG A 118 5.75 -15.31 7.07
C ARG A 118 7.29 -15.44 7.05
N ARG A 119 7.96 -15.56 8.21
CA ARG A 119 9.43 -15.57 8.37
C ARG A 119 10.06 -16.94 8.66
N MET A 120 9.29 -18.03 8.73
CA MET A 120 9.78 -19.32 9.25
C MET A 120 9.58 -20.52 8.31
N ARG A 121 9.56 -20.28 7.00
CA ARG A 121 9.53 -21.35 5.98
C ARG A 121 10.91 -21.96 5.67
N ASP A 122 12.02 -21.29 6.06
CA ASP A 122 13.41 -21.76 5.86
C ASP A 122 14.02 -22.38 7.15
N PRO A 123 14.35 -23.69 7.14
CA PRO A 123 15.02 -24.37 8.26
C PRO A 123 16.35 -23.73 8.69
N ALA A 124 17.11 -23.09 7.78
CA ALA A 124 18.40 -22.47 8.11
C ALA A 124 18.23 -21.15 8.90
N THR A 125 17.17 -20.40 8.63
CA THR A 125 16.78 -19.19 9.37
C THR A 125 16.26 -19.56 10.76
N VAL A 126 15.45 -20.63 10.87
CA VAL A 126 15.01 -21.17 12.16
C VAL A 126 16.19 -21.67 13.01
N ALA A 127 17.20 -22.31 12.39
CA ALA A 127 18.41 -22.74 13.10
C ALA A 127 19.28 -21.56 13.59
N ARG A 128 19.43 -20.51 12.79
CA ARG A 128 20.11 -19.26 13.22
C ARG A 128 19.34 -18.55 14.32
N PHE A 129 18.02 -18.47 14.21
CA PHE A 129 17.13 -17.91 15.22
C PHE A 129 17.25 -18.64 16.55
N LYS A 130 17.21 -19.98 16.54
CA LYS A 130 17.45 -20.82 17.72
C LYS A 130 18.84 -20.55 18.34
N ARG A 131 19.87 -20.32 17.53
CA ARG A 131 21.24 -20.02 18.00
C ARG A 131 21.35 -18.64 18.65
N GLU A 132 20.78 -17.60 18.06
CA GLU A 132 20.81 -16.23 18.60
C GLU A 132 19.98 -16.12 19.88
N VAL A 133 18.78 -16.72 19.94
CA VAL A 133 17.99 -16.81 21.17
C VAL A 133 18.76 -17.57 22.26
N SER A 134 19.48 -18.63 21.90
CA SER A 134 20.33 -19.36 22.85
C SER A 134 21.51 -18.54 23.38
N LEU A 135 22.04 -17.58 22.61
CA LEU A 135 23.07 -16.63 23.06
C LEU A 135 22.47 -15.54 23.95
N ALA A 136 21.29 -15.01 23.60
CA ALA A 136 20.58 -14.03 24.42
C ALA A 136 20.17 -14.61 25.79
N LYS A 137 19.76 -15.89 25.84
CA LYS A 137 19.47 -16.64 27.09
C LYS A 137 20.67 -16.73 28.05
N GLN A 138 21.90 -16.56 27.57
CA GLN A 138 23.11 -16.62 28.42
C GLN A 138 23.41 -15.28 29.13
N VAL A 139 22.75 -14.19 28.73
CA VAL A 139 22.91 -12.88 29.36
C VAL A 139 22.03 -12.80 30.60
N THR A 140 22.60 -13.17 31.75
CA THR A 140 21.95 -12.95 33.05
C THR A 140 22.49 -11.67 33.67
N HIS A 141 21.60 -10.69 33.89
CA HIS A 141 21.91 -9.45 34.60
C HIS A 141 20.61 -8.85 35.19
N PRO A 142 20.64 -8.20 36.37
CA PRO A 142 19.44 -7.62 36.99
C PRO A 142 18.71 -6.58 36.14
N ASN A 143 19.37 -5.96 35.16
CA ASN A 143 18.80 -4.93 34.27
C ASN A 143 18.52 -5.46 32.84
N VAL A 144 18.55 -6.79 32.65
CA VAL A 144 18.24 -7.45 31.37
C VAL A 144 17.03 -8.34 31.58
N CYS A 145 15.98 -8.14 30.77
CA CYS A 145 14.78 -8.97 30.80
C CYS A 145 15.12 -10.43 30.51
N ARG A 146 14.79 -11.33 31.43
CA ARG A 146 15.19 -12.73 31.31
C ARG A 146 14.34 -13.45 30.26
N ILE A 147 15.01 -14.09 29.31
CA ILE A 147 14.39 -15.01 28.35
C ILE A 147 14.39 -16.42 28.96
N TYR A 148 13.22 -17.04 29.08
CA TYR A 148 13.08 -18.38 29.66
C TYR A 148 13.32 -19.46 28.63
N ASP A 149 12.53 -19.49 27.57
CA ASP A 149 12.68 -20.51 26.55
C ASP A 149 12.03 -20.18 25.20
N LEU A 150 12.43 -20.93 24.17
CA LEU A 150 11.82 -20.88 22.86
C LEU A 150 11.02 -22.16 22.63
N HIS A 151 9.77 -22.00 22.21
CA HIS A 151 8.86 -23.11 22.01
C HIS A 151 8.30 -23.11 20.60
N VAL A 152 7.91 -24.30 20.17
CA VAL A 152 7.18 -24.53 18.94
C VAL A 152 5.77 -24.98 19.32
N HIS A 153 4.75 -24.37 18.72
CA HIS A 153 3.37 -24.81 18.86
C HIS A 153 2.83 -25.25 17.50
N ALA A 154 2.35 -26.49 17.44
CA ALA A 154 1.50 -26.93 16.34
C ALA A 154 0.07 -26.47 16.64
N GLY A 155 -0.40 -25.45 15.92
CA GLY A 155 -1.82 -25.04 15.95
C GLY A 155 -2.65 -25.88 14.96
N ASP A 156 -3.96 -25.64 14.93
CA ASP A 156 -4.91 -26.41 14.10
C ASP A 156 -4.68 -26.27 12.58
N HIS A 157 -3.90 -25.27 12.14
CA HIS A 157 -3.66 -24.99 10.71
C HIS A 157 -2.18 -24.78 10.32
N GLU A 158 -1.25 -24.38 11.22
CA GLU A 158 0.20 -24.32 10.95
C GLU A 158 1.06 -24.36 12.25
N GLU A 159 2.34 -24.74 12.13
CA GLU A 159 3.33 -24.70 13.22
C GLU A 159 3.97 -23.30 13.35
N PHE A 160 4.10 -22.76 14.56
CA PHE A 160 4.77 -21.47 14.79
C PHE A 160 5.62 -21.42 16.07
N LEU A 161 6.65 -20.57 16.05
CA LEU A 161 7.53 -20.33 17.19
C LEU A 161 6.99 -19.23 18.09
N PHE A 162 7.20 -19.41 19.40
CA PHE A 162 6.98 -18.36 20.40
C PHE A 162 8.06 -18.40 21.47
N LEU A 163 8.37 -17.23 22.03
CA LEU A 163 9.38 -17.04 23.07
C LEU A 163 8.70 -16.70 24.40
N THR A 164 9.13 -17.31 25.50
CA THR A 164 8.68 -16.94 26.85
C THR A 164 9.75 -16.14 27.57
N MET A 165 9.34 -15.09 28.27
CA MET A 165 10.21 -14.17 28.99
C MET A 165 9.58 -13.70 30.30
N GLU A 166 10.40 -13.08 31.15
CA GLU A 166 9.96 -12.45 32.39
C GLU A 166 8.86 -11.42 32.13
N LEU A 167 7.75 -11.53 32.86
CA LEU A 167 6.69 -10.53 32.82
C LEU A 167 7.09 -9.38 33.74
N LEU A 168 7.46 -8.24 33.15
CA LEU A 168 7.85 -7.05 33.90
C LEU A 168 6.61 -6.19 34.23
N ALA A 169 6.34 -5.99 35.52
CA ALA A 169 5.27 -5.13 36.00
C ALA A 169 5.74 -3.68 36.04
N GLY A 170 5.54 -2.95 34.94
CA GLY A 170 5.97 -1.57 34.78
C GLY A 170 5.43 -0.96 33.48
N GLU A 171 5.82 0.28 33.19
CA GLU A 171 5.57 0.95 31.91
C GLU A 171 6.88 1.10 31.12
N THR A 172 6.81 1.33 29.81
CA THR A 172 8.02 1.62 29.03
C THR A 172 8.55 3.01 29.35
N LEU A 173 9.86 3.23 29.21
CA LEU A 173 10.47 4.55 29.38
C LEU A 173 9.85 5.58 28.42
N ALA A 174 9.47 5.15 27.21
CA ALA A 174 8.77 6.01 26.26
C ALA A 174 7.40 6.48 26.78
N ASP A 175 6.57 5.56 27.29
CA ASP A 175 5.24 5.89 27.80
C ASP A 175 5.34 6.79 29.06
N HIS A 176 6.37 6.59 29.89
CA HIS A 176 6.64 7.46 31.03
C HIS A 176 7.00 8.89 30.60
N LEU A 177 7.89 9.05 29.61
CA LEU A 177 8.28 10.36 29.10
C LEU A 177 7.10 11.10 28.47
N GLU A 178 6.20 10.40 27.79
CA GLU A 178 4.98 10.98 27.21
C GLU A 178 3.98 11.42 28.30
N ARG A 179 3.84 10.64 29.38
CA ARG A 179 2.85 10.87 30.43
C ARG A 179 3.30 11.85 31.52
N VAL A 180 4.57 11.79 31.93
CA VAL A 180 5.14 12.54 33.07
C VAL A 180 6.06 13.66 32.60
N GLY A 181 6.69 13.50 31.43
CA GLY A 181 7.68 14.42 30.91
C GLY A 181 9.13 14.04 31.27
N PRO A 182 10.09 14.91 30.95
CA PRO A 182 11.52 14.64 31.09
C PRO A 182 12.00 14.56 32.54
N PHE A 183 13.05 13.77 32.76
CA PHE A 183 13.75 13.59 34.02
C PHE A 183 14.80 14.69 34.28
N SER A 184 15.04 15.02 35.55
CA SER A 184 16.22 15.77 35.97
C SER A 184 17.51 14.94 35.83
N GLU A 185 18.68 15.58 35.79
CA GLU A 185 19.98 14.88 35.80
C GLU A 185 20.09 13.85 36.93
N THR A 186 19.60 14.22 38.12
CA THR A 186 19.63 13.39 39.33
C THR A 186 18.71 12.18 39.25
N GLU A 187 17.59 12.28 38.54
CA GLU A 187 16.64 11.17 38.37
C GLU A 187 17.04 10.26 37.19
N ALA A 188 17.60 10.83 36.13
CA ALA A 188 17.99 10.09 34.94
C ALA A 188 19.28 9.29 35.15
N LEU A 189 20.28 9.81 35.87
CA LEU A 189 21.60 9.18 35.99
C LEU A 189 21.54 7.73 36.53
N PRO A 190 20.78 7.40 37.59
CA PRO A 190 20.65 6.01 38.06
C PRO A 190 20.02 5.07 37.03
N LEU A 191 19.10 5.55 36.19
CA LEU A 191 18.47 4.76 35.13
C LEU A 191 19.42 4.58 33.94
N ILE A 192 20.24 5.59 33.64
CA ILE A 192 21.32 5.53 32.64
C ILE A 192 22.37 4.50 33.06
N GLU A 193 22.72 4.46 34.34
CA GLU A 193 23.63 3.47 34.89
C GLU A 193 23.08 2.04 34.80
N ASP A 194 21.78 1.85 35.07
CA ASP A 194 21.09 0.57 34.86
C ASP A 194 21.13 0.11 33.40
N MET A 195 20.82 1.00 32.46
CA MET A 195 20.85 0.73 31.03
C MET A 195 22.28 0.43 30.54
N ALA A 196 23.26 1.20 31.00
CA ALA A 196 24.67 0.99 30.69
C ALA A 196 25.18 -0.35 31.23
N ALA A 197 24.77 -0.73 32.44
CA ALA A 197 25.09 -2.04 33.03
C ALA A 197 24.45 -3.19 32.23
N ALA A 198 23.21 -3.03 31.76
CA ALA A 198 22.55 -4.00 30.89
C ALA A 198 23.29 -4.21 29.56
N LEU A 199 23.64 -3.13 28.87
CA LEU A 199 24.40 -3.18 27.61
C LEU A 199 25.80 -3.76 27.83
N GLN A 200 26.49 -3.37 28.90
CA GLN A 200 27.79 -3.92 29.26
C GLN A 200 27.74 -5.44 29.49
N ALA A 201 26.72 -5.92 30.20
CA ALA A 201 26.54 -7.35 30.50
C ALA A 201 26.28 -8.18 29.23
N ALA A 202 25.55 -7.62 28.26
CA ALA A 202 25.37 -8.23 26.95
C ALA A 202 26.66 -8.20 26.12
N HIS A 203 27.33 -7.05 26.05
CA HIS A 203 28.57 -6.84 25.29
C HIS A 203 29.73 -7.72 25.78
N ALA A 204 29.78 -8.02 27.09
CA ALA A 204 30.76 -8.94 27.67
C ALA A 204 30.61 -10.39 27.17
N ARG A 205 29.39 -10.75 26.74
CA ARG A 205 29.07 -12.05 26.11
C ARG A 205 29.01 -11.97 24.59
N ASN A 206 29.51 -10.88 24.00
CA ASN A 206 29.46 -10.57 22.56
C ASN A 206 28.03 -10.54 22.00
N VAL A 207 27.03 -10.26 22.84
CA VAL A 207 25.65 -9.98 22.43
C VAL A 207 25.52 -8.46 22.24
N ILE A 208 25.03 -8.04 21.08
CA ILE A 208 24.80 -6.62 20.74
C ILE A 208 23.28 -6.43 20.68
N HIS A 209 22.76 -5.34 21.24
CA HIS A 209 21.33 -5.08 21.33
C HIS A 209 20.71 -4.76 19.96
N ARG A 210 21.34 -3.85 19.20
CA ARG A 210 21.03 -3.45 17.81
C ARG A 210 19.79 -2.58 17.59
N ASP A 211 18.75 -2.72 18.40
CA ASP A 211 17.54 -1.86 18.37
C ASP A 211 17.28 -1.21 19.74
N PHE A 212 18.30 -0.55 20.31
CA PHE A 212 18.16 0.09 21.62
C PHE A 212 17.38 1.40 21.50
N LYS A 213 16.28 1.54 22.27
CA LYS A 213 15.38 2.71 22.26
C LYS A 213 14.55 2.77 23.54
N SER A 214 13.95 3.92 23.84
CA SER A 214 13.14 4.12 25.06
C SER A 214 11.95 3.14 25.18
N ARG A 215 11.35 2.70 24.07
CA ARG A 215 10.29 1.68 24.08
C ARG A 215 10.77 0.26 24.47
N ASN A 216 12.07 -0.03 24.35
CA ASN A 216 12.68 -1.32 24.73
C ASN A 216 13.30 -1.28 26.14
N VAL A 217 12.94 -0.26 26.95
CA VAL A 217 13.36 -0.11 28.33
C VAL A 217 12.10 -0.04 29.20
N MET A 218 11.97 -0.96 30.14
CA MET A 218 10.87 -1.01 31.11
C MET A 218 11.31 -0.35 32.42
N LEU A 219 10.47 0.53 32.96
CA LEU A 219 10.63 1.11 34.29
C LEU A 219 9.85 0.27 35.30
N VAL A 220 10.57 -0.46 36.15
CA VAL A 220 9.99 -1.37 37.15
C VAL A 220 10.12 -0.73 38.53
N ALA A 221 9.02 -0.69 39.29
CA ALA A 221 9.00 -0.12 40.63
C ALA A 221 9.92 -0.91 41.58
N THR A 222 10.77 -0.22 42.34
CA THR A 222 11.72 -0.85 43.29
C THR A 222 11.18 -0.95 44.70
N GLY A 223 10.14 -0.16 45.03
CA GLY A 223 9.66 0.04 46.40
C GLY A 223 10.53 0.97 47.25
N ASP A 224 11.62 1.52 46.72
CA ASP A 224 12.49 2.49 47.39
C ASP A 224 12.09 3.92 47.00
N ALA A 225 11.72 4.74 48.00
CA ALA A 225 11.32 6.13 47.78
C ALA A 225 12.45 7.02 47.23
N GLN A 226 13.72 6.66 47.43
CA GLN A 226 14.87 7.40 46.90
C GLN A 226 15.28 6.94 45.49
N ARG A 227 14.80 5.78 45.05
CA ARG A 227 15.07 5.24 43.72
C ARG A 227 13.81 4.53 43.22
N PRO A 228 12.74 5.25 42.87
CA PRO A 228 11.41 4.66 42.65
C PRO A 228 11.39 3.64 41.51
N TRP A 229 12.28 3.80 40.52
CA TRP A 229 12.33 3.00 39.31
C TRP A 229 13.69 2.34 39.13
N LYS A 230 13.67 1.16 38.53
CA LYS A 230 14.83 0.47 37.97
C LYS A 230 14.58 0.23 36.49
N ALA A 231 15.57 0.53 35.66
CA ALA A 231 15.49 0.28 34.23
C ALA A 231 15.84 -1.19 33.92
N VAL A 232 14.99 -1.85 33.15
CA VAL A 232 15.20 -3.22 32.64
C VAL A 232 15.07 -3.21 31.12
N VAL A 233 16.13 -3.64 30.43
CA VAL A 233 16.20 -3.62 28.97
C VAL A 233 15.64 -4.93 28.40
N THR A 234 14.75 -4.83 27.41
CA THR A 234 14.05 -5.96 26.76
C THR A 234 14.55 -6.20 25.33
N ASP A 235 14.16 -7.31 24.69
CA ASP A 235 14.36 -7.58 23.25
C ASP A 235 15.81 -7.68 22.72
N PHE A 236 16.79 -8.08 23.56
CA PHE A 236 18.19 -8.27 23.14
C PHE A 236 18.35 -9.20 21.92
N GLY A 237 19.01 -8.70 20.88
CA GLY A 237 19.52 -9.51 19.77
C GLY A 237 18.45 -10.09 18.84
N LEU A 238 17.16 -9.80 19.06
CA LEU A 238 16.08 -10.27 18.20
C LEU A 238 16.09 -9.57 16.82
N ALA A 239 16.66 -8.36 16.72
CA ALA A 239 16.70 -7.52 15.51
C ALA A 239 17.52 -8.04 14.32
N ARG A 240 18.48 -8.96 14.50
CA ARG A 240 19.25 -9.55 13.35
C ARG A 240 18.41 -10.51 12.51
N LEU A 241 17.21 -10.85 12.98
CA LEU A 241 16.40 -11.96 12.50
C LEU A 241 15.33 -11.52 11.50
N ALA A 242 15.40 -10.26 11.03
CA ALA A 242 14.50 -9.70 10.03
C ALA A 242 15.19 -9.33 8.71
N GLY A 243 16.39 -9.86 8.44
CA GLY A 243 17.09 -9.66 7.17
C GLY A 243 17.78 -10.92 6.63
N PRO A 244 17.76 -11.19 5.31
CA PRO A 244 18.63 -12.17 4.68
C PRO A 244 20.07 -11.63 4.66
N ASN A 245 21.03 -12.51 4.91
CA ASN A 245 22.47 -12.34 4.66
C ASN A 245 23.14 -11.07 5.21
N SER A 246 23.57 -11.13 6.47
CA SER A 246 24.67 -10.28 6.96
C SER A 246 25.99 -10.73 6.32
N ASN A 247 26.34 -10.11 5.21
CA ASN A 247 27.70 -9.72 4.79
C ASN A 247 27.57 -8.64 3.69
N ALA A 248 27.77 -7.38 4.09
CA ALA A 248 27.91 -6.15 3.29
C ALA A 248 26.65 -5.52 2.65
N THR A 249 26.38 -4.25 3.05
CA THR A 249 25.90 -3.05 2.29
C THR A 249 24.71 -3.23 1.34
N THR A 250 23.60 -2.49 1.43
CA THR A 250 23.52 -1.01 1.33
C THR A 250 22.25 -0.50 2.01
N LEU A 251 22.38 0.55 2.81
CA LEU A 251 21.28 1.35 3.33
C LEU A 251 21.16 2.62 2.49
N THR A 252 20.24 2.64 1.54
CA THR A 252 19.71 3.83 0.87
C THR A 252 18.30 3.51 0.39
N GLU A 253 17.35 3.51 1.33
CA GLU A 253 15.91 3.25 1.19
C GLU A 253 15.23 4.05 2.32
N PRO A 254 14.51 5.15 2.06
CA PRO A 254 13.81 5.87 3.12
C PRO A 254 12.53 5.10 3.48
N GLY A 255 12.65 4.04 4.28
CA GLY A 255 11.50 3.27 4.75
C GLY A 255 11.85 1.99 5.50
N LEU A 256 12.78 1.18 4.99
CA LEU A 256 13.22 -0.05 5.67
C LEU A 256 14.38 0.21 6.63
N VAL A 257 14.10 1.07 7.59
CA VAL A 257 14.97 1.30 8.74
C VAL A 257 14.73 0.16 9.72
N PHE A 258 15.69 -0.77 9.84
CA PHE A 258 15.61 -1.89 10.78
C PHE A 258 15.85 -1.47 12.22
N GLY A 259 14.85 -0.82 12.80
CA GLY A 259 14.86 -0.13 14.08
C GLY A 259 14.16 1.22 13.94
N THR A 260 13.92 1.94 15.02
CA THR A 260 13.32 3.28 14.90
C THR A 260 14.42 4.24 14.41
N PRO A 261 14.32 4.86 13.21
CA PRO A 261 15.41 5.66 12.61
C PRO A 261 15.99 6.71 13.56
N ASP A 262 15.12 7.24 14.41
CA ASP A 262 15.43 8.27 15.39
C ASP A 262 16.52 7.88 16.39
N TYR A 263 16.83 6.58 16.59
CA TYR A 263 17.85 6.08 17.54
C TYR A 263 19.08 5.46 16.86
N MET A 264 19.05 5.24 15.55
CA MET A 264 20.14 4.58 14.86
C MET A 264 21.40 5.42 14.80
N SER A 265 22.54 4.74 14.92
CA SER A 265 23.86 5.32 14.66
C SER A 265 24.10 5.59 13.17
N PRO A 266 24.94 6.57 12.80
CA PRO A 266 25.25 6.90 11.41
C PRO A 266 25.72 5.67 10.61
N GLU A 267 26.57 4.82 11.20
CA GLU A 267 27.03 3.61 10.53
C GLU A 267 25.90 2.59 10.31
N GLN A 268 24.91 2.53 11.22
CA GLN A 268 23.70 1.72 11.03
C GLN A 268 22.73 2.33 10.04
N LEU A 269 22.80 3.64 9.77
CA LEU A 269 22.05 4.29 8.70
C LEU A 269 22.75 4.17 7.35
N GLU A 270 24.05 3.86 7.33
CA GLU A 270 24.88 3.77 6.12
C GLU A 270 25.08 2.35 5.58
N GLY A 271 24.74 1.31 6.35
CA GLY A 271 24.84 -0.09 5.87
C GLY A 271 25.55 -1.03 6.82
N ALA A 272 26.26 -0.48 7.80
CA ALA A 272 27.20 -1.23 8.61
C ALA A 272 26.49 -2.13 9.63
N SER A 273 27.12 -3.26 9.94
CA SER A 273 26.63 -4.12 11.01
C SER A 273 26.74 -3.40 12.35
N ALA A 274 25.64 -3.35 13.09
CA ALA A 274 25.61 -2.80 14.44
C ALA A 274 26.71 -3.42 15.30
N THR A 275 27.53 -2.56 15.90
CA THR A 275 28.62 -2.92 16.81
C THR A 275 28.28 -2.50 18.24
N LYS A 276 29.18 -2.77 19.20
CA LYS A 276 29.06 -2.23 20.56
C LYS A 276 28.92 -0.70 20.52
N ALA A 277 29.71 -0.02 19.68
CA ALA A 277 29.68 1.43 19.53
C ALA A 277 28.36 1.97 18.96
N SER A 278 27.59 1.13 18.26
CA SER A 278 26.27 1.48 17.73
C SER A 278 25.21 1.49 18.85
N ASP A 279 25.26 0.54 19.80
CA ASP A 279 24.40 0.55 20.99
C ASP A 279 24.71 1.75 21.90
N LEU A 280 25.98 2.16 21.99
CA LEU A 280 26.38 3.36 22.74
C LEU A 280 25.78 4.64 22.16
N TYR A 281 25.77 4.77 20.84
CA TYR A 281 25.14 5.91 20.17
C TYR A 281 23.63 5.97 20.47
N ALA A 282 22.96 4.82 20.34
CA ALA A 282 21.53 4.73 20.65
C ALA A 282 21.22 5.04 22.12
N LEU A 283 22.08 4.60 23.05
CA LEU A 283 21.98 4.97 24.47
C LEU A 283 22.12 6.49 24.66
N ALA A 284 23.04 7.15 23.95
CA ALA A 284 23.19 8.61 24.02
C ALA A 284 21.97 9.37 23.49
N VAL A 285 21.29 8.85 22.45
CA VAL A 285 20.00 9.40 21.99
C VAL A 285 18.92 9.24 23.05
N VAL A 286 18.82 8.08 23.71
CA VAL A 286 17.87 7.87 24.81
C VAL A 286 18.16 8.79 26.00
N VAL A 287 19.43 8.99 26.35
CA VAL A 287 19.84 9.94 27.42
C VAL A 287 19.42 11.37 27.08
N PHE A 288 19.55 11.80 25.83
CA PHE A 288 19.06 13.10 25.37
C PHE A 288 17.53 13.20 25.51
N GLU A 289 16.81 12.18 25.04
CA GLU A 289 15.34 12.09 25.11
C GLU A 289 14.84 12.15 26.56
N MET A 290 15.53 11.48 27.48
CA MET A 290 15.17 11.46 28.89
C MET A 290 15.20 12.84 29.55
N VAL A 291 16.15 13.71 29.20
CA VAL A 291 16.36 15.00 29.89
C VAL A 291 15.65 16.16 29.18
N THR A 292 15.45 16.04 27.87
CA THR A 292 14.82 17.10 27.07
C THR A 292 13.33 16.85 26.83
N GLY A 293 12.90 15.58 26.83
CA GLY A 293 11.54 15.16 26.48
C GLY A 293 11.34 15.04 24.96
N GLU A 294 12.36 15.38 24.17
CA GLU A 294 12.35 15.39 22.72
C GLU A 294 13.58 14.65 22.19
N ARG A 295 13.58 14.25 20.92
CA ARG A 295 14.73 13.58 20.30
C ARG A 295 15.66 14.62 19.65
N PRO A 296 16.98 14.36 19.59
CA PRO A 296 17.90 15.30 18.99
C PRO A 296 17.61 15.44 17.49
N GLU A 297 17.45 16.67 17.01
CA GLU A 297 17.16 16.96 15.62
C GLU A 297 18.33 16.52 14.72
N ARG A 298 18.03 15.78 13.64
CA ARG A 298 19.04 15.21 12.74
C ARG A 298 19.08 16.00 11.43
N VAL A 299 20.29 16.32 10.96
CA VAL A 299 20.51 16.93 9.65
C VAL A 299 21.37 15.97 8.82
N ARG A 300 20.83 15.48 7.69
CA ARG A 300 21.48 14.50 6.81
C ARG A 300 21.98 13.24 7.57
N GLY A 301 21.18 12.73 8.50
CA GLY A 301 21.47 11.48 9.22
C GLY A 301 22.45 11.60 10.40
N SER A 302 23.05 12.77 10.62
CA SER A 302 23.96 13.04 11.75
C SER A 302 23.37 14.09 12.70
N ILE A 303 23.67 13.97 14.00
CA ILE A 303 23.28 14.94 15.02
C ILE A 303 24.35 16.04 15.03
N MET A 304 23.97 17.25 14.62
CA MET A 304 24.88 18.40 14.60
C MET A 304 25.08 18.95 16.01
N ALA A 305 26.19 19.66 16.24
CA ALA A 305 26.45 20.30 17.53
C ALA A 305 25.34 21.28 17.95
N SER A 306 24.67 21.93 16.99
CA SER A 306 23.52 22.82 17.22
C SER A 306 22.29 22.08 17.76
N SER A 307 22.11 20.80 17.43
CA SER A 307 21.00 19.96 17.89
C SER A 307 21.08 19.61 19.38
N LEU A 308 22.23 19.89 20.02
CA LEU A 308 22.44 19.69 21.46
C LEU A 308 22.13 20.95 22.30
N ALA A 309 21.72 22.06 21.66
CA ALA A 309 21.41 23.32 22.36
C ALA A 309 20.37 23.19 23.49
N PRO A 310 19.29 22.38 23.37
CA PRO A 310 18.35 22.14 24.48
C PRO A 310 19.04 21.54 25.73
N LEU A 311 20.10 20.78 25.52
CA LEU A 311 20.85 20.11 26.58
C LEU A 311 21.88 21.04 27.24
N GLU A 312 22.36 22.07 26.55
CA GLU A 312 23.22 23.12 27.14
C GLU A 312 22.49 23.92 28.21
N VAL A 313 21.15 23.97 28.17
CA VAL A 313 20.31 24.63 29.17
C VAL A 313 19.93 23.69 30.32
N ARG A 314 19.61 22.43 30.02
CA ARG A 314 19.06 21.47 30.99
C ARG A 314 20.07 20.57 31.68
N ALA A 315 21.15 20.21 30.99
CA ALA A 315 22.23 19.39 31.54
C ALA A 315 23.61 19.74 30.95
N PRO A 316 24.12 20.97 31.20
CA PRO A 316 25.37 21.46 30.59
C PRO A 316 26.59 20.59 30.93
N SER A 317 26.57 19.93 32.08
CA SER A 317 27.59 18.99 32.55
C SER A 317 27.74 17.77 31.63
N TRP A 318 26.66 17.35 30.95
CA TRP A 318 26.58 16.12 30.16
C TRP A 318 26.91 16.34 28.68
N VAL A 319 26.86 17.59 28.21
CA VAL A 319 27.12 17.97 26.80
C VAL A 319 28.44 17.40 26.26
N PRO A 320 29.58 17.46 26.98
CA PRO A 320 30.84 16.91 26.44
C PRO A 320 30.80 15.40 26.23
N ALA A 321 30.20 14.66 27.17
CA ALA A 321 30.08 13.21 27.09
C ALA A 321 29.08 12.80 25.98
N LEU A 322 27.92 13.46 25.90
CA LEU A 322 26.95 13.20 24.84
C LEU A 322 27.50 13.52 23.45
N ARG A 323 28.25 14.62 23.31
CA ARG A 323 28.91 14.98 22.04
C ARG A 323 29.89 13.89 21.59
N GLN A 324 30.71 13.37 22.51
CA GLN A 324 31.63 12.28 22.19
C GLN A 324 30.89 10.97 21.84
N CYS A 325 29.81 10.64 22.55
CA CYS A 325 29.07 9.40 22.31
C CYS A 325 28.20 9.45 21.03
N LEU A 326 27.86 10.65 20.57
CA LEU A 326 27.13 10.91 19.32
C LEU A 326 28.04 11.21 18.12
N GLU A 327 29.36 11.00 18.26
CA GLU A 327 30.31 11.23 17.17
C GLU A 327 30.01 10.31 15.97
N ALA A 328 30.17 10.85 14.75
CA ALA A 328 29.83 10.11 13.54
C ALA A 328 30.72 8.88 13.35
N ASN A 329 32.01 8.99 13.67
CA ASN A 329 32.96 7.88 13.61
C ASN A 329 32.85 6.99 14.87
N PRO A 330 32.51 5.68 14.75
CA PRO A 330 32.38 4.78 15.88
C PRO A 330 33.67 4.62 16.72
N ALA A 331 34.85 4.83 16.11
CA ALA A 331 36.13 4.70 16.79
C ALA A 331 36.43 5.84 17.79
N GLU A 332 35.75 6.99 17.66
CA GLU A 332 35.93 8.17 18.51
C GLU A 332 34.97 8.18 19.72
N ARG A 333 33.99 7.28 19.75
CA ARG A 333 33.04 7.08 20.85
C ARG A 333 33.72 6.40 22.06
N PHE A 334 33.01 6.29 23.17
CA PHE A 334 33.51 5.57 24.35
C PHE A 334 33.74 4.08 24.07
N GLY A 335 34.67 3.47 24.79
CA GLY A 335 34.97 2.04 24.64
C GLY A 335 33.91 1.14 25.27
N SER A 336 33.10 1.66 26.18
CA SER A 336 31.99 0.93 26.80
C SER A 336 30.85 1.83 27.30
N ALA A 337 29.66 1.24 27.46
CA ALA A 337 28.49 1.96 27.98
C ALA A 337 28.70 2.46 29.42
N LEU A 338 29.45 1.72 30.25
CA LEU A 338 29.81 2.16 31.60
C LEU A 338 30.77 3.35 31.58
N GLU A 339 31.74 3.38 30.66
CA GLU A 339 32.66 4.51 30.51
C GLU A 339 31.91 5.79 30.11
N PHE A 340 30.85 5.66 29.29
CA PHE A 340 29.96 6.76 28.95
C PHE A 340 29.15 7.24 30.18
N ALA A 341 28.57 6.34 30.96
CA ALA A 341 27.86 6.69 32.20
C ALA A 341 28.79 7.36 33.25
N GLU A 342 30.05 6.89 33.37
CA GLU A 342 31.07 7.52 34.23
C GLU A 342 31.47 8.92 33.76
N ALA A 343 31.48 9.15 32.44
CA ALA A 343 31.72 10.46 31.86
C ALA A 343 30.59 11.45 32.17
N LEU A 344 29.33 11.00 32.14
CA LEU A 344 28.17 11.81 32.56
C LEU A 344 28.22 12.14 34.06
N ARG A 345 28.79 11.26 34.89
CA ARG A 345 29.05 11.51 36.31
C ARG A 345 30.18 12.53 36.56
N GLY A 346 30.94 12.92 35.54
CA GLY A 346 31.97 13.98 35.62
C GLY A 346 33.40 13.52 35.97
N SER A 347 33.74 12.24 35.77
CA SER A 347 35.02 11.67 36.24
C SER A 347 35.98 11.22 35.13
N ARG A 348 36.70 12.14 34.45
CA ARG A 348 38.00 11.78 33.82
C ARG A 348 38.97 12.94 33.49
N LYS A 349 40.15 12.90 34.11
CA LYS A 349 41.41 13.56 33.66
C LYS A 349 42.22 12.55 32.84
N ARG A 350 42.64 12.88 31.61
CA ARG A 350 43.58 12.05 30.80
C ARG A 350 45.00 12.64 30.84
N ARG A 351 46.02 11.80 31.09
CA ARG A 351 47.46 12.09 30.95
C ARG A 351 47.99 11.50 29.62
N PRO A 352 48.94 12.13 28.90
CA PRO A 352 49.45 11.60 27.63
C PRO A 352 50.62 10.62 27.83
N ALA A 353 50.79 9.68 26.87
CA ALA A 353 51.86 8.68 26.84
C ALA A 353 53.03 9.11 25.91
N PRO A 354 54.26 8.56 26.07
CA PRO A 354 55.49 9.15 25.53
C PRO A 354 55.86 8.71 24.10
N ARG A 355 56.57 9.60 23.40
CA ARG A 355 56.85 9.64 21.94
C ARG A 355 57.65 8.47 21.34
N TRP A 356 58.10 7.48 22.11
CA TRP A 356 58.94 6.39 21.60
C TRP A 356 58.15 5.30 20.86
N VAL A 357 56.85 5.20 21.08
CA VAL A 357 55.96 4.24 20.39
C VAL A 357 55.78 4.61 18.90
N ALA A 358 55.78 5.90 18.56
CA ALA A 358 55.61 6.36 17.18
C ALA A 358 56.78 5.96 16.26
N VAL A 359 57.99 5.86 16.81
CA VAL A 359 59.20 5.50 16.05
C VAL A 359 59.24 4.00 15.75
N ALA A 360 58.74 3.16 16.67
CA ALA A 360 58.66 1.71 16.47
C ALA A 360 57.61 1.31 15.41
N VAL A 361 56.51 2.07 15.32
CA VAL A 361 55.44 1.82 14.33
C VAL A 361 55.90 2.18 12.92
N LEU A 362 56.66 3.27 12.74
CA LEU A 362 57.16 3.69 11.43
C LEU A 362 58.19 2.70 10.85
N ALA A 363 59.03 2.10 11.69
CA ALA A 363 60.00 1.09 11.27
C ALA A 363 59.32 -0.25 10.85
N ALA A 364 58.23 -0.63 11.53
CA ALA A 364 57.46 -1.83 11.18
C ALA A 364 56.67 -1.67 9.87
N MET A 365 56.18 -0.47 9.56
CA MET A 365 55.45 -0.20 8.31
C MET A 365 56.35 -0.22 7.07
N ALA A 366 57.61 0.19 7.18
CA ALA A 366 58.56 0.17 6.06
C ALA A 366 58.93 -1.26 5.62
N LEU A 367 58.99 -2.21 6.57
CA LEU A 367 59.27 -3.63 6.29
C LEU A 367 58.03 -4.40 5.81
N ALA A 368 56.83 -4.00 6.23
CA ALA A 368 55.57 -4.59 5.73
C ALA A 368 55.20 -4.10 4.31
N GLY A 369 55.60 -2.88 3.94
CA GLY A 369 55.28 -2.27 2.64
C GLY A 369 55.91 -2.97 1.43
N SER A 370 57.09 -3.59 1.57
CA SER A 370 57.76 -4.30 0.47
C SER A 370 57.24 -5.72 0.23
N ALA A 371 56.62 -6.35 1.24
CA ALA A 371 56.02 -7.69 1.13
C ALA A 371 54.53 -7.66 0.72
N ALA A 372 53.83 -6.54 0.92
CA ALA A 372 52.40 -6.40 0.66
C ALA A 372 52.04 -5.87 -0.75
N PHE A 373 53.01 -5.48 -1.57
CA PHE A 373 52.75 -4.91 -2.90
C PHE A 373 51.99 -5.85 -3.87
N PRO A 374 52.20 -7.20 -3.85
CA PRO A 374 51.37 -8.13 -4.63
C PRO A 374 49.98 -8.38 -4.02
N TRP A 375 49.81 -8.23 -2.69
CA TRP A 375 48.54 -8.48 -1.99
C TRP A 375 47.60 -7.27 -2.00
N TRP A 376 48.12 -6.05 -2.12
CA TRP A 376 47.29 -4.84 -2.17
C TRP A 376 46.52 -4.68 -3.49
N ARG A 377 46.92 -5.37 -4.57
CA ARG A 377 46.14 -5.46 -5.82
C ARG A 377 45.02 -6.51 -5.77
N ALA A 378 45.01 -7.37 -4.76
CA ALA A 378 44.03 -8.45 -4.60
C ALA A 378 43.30 -8.29 -3.24
N GLY A 379 42.45 -7.27 -3.14
CA GLY A 379 41.48 -7.17 -2.03
C GLY A 379 40.45 -8.30 -2.09
N PRO A 380 39.80 -8.65 -0.96
CA PRO A 380 38.76 -9.67 -0.91
C PRO A 380 37.62 -9.24 -1.85
N ASN A 381 37.12 -10.17 -2.67
CA ASN A 381 36.09 -9.98 -3.69
C ASN A 381 34.88 -9.16 -3.18
N ALA A 382 34.93 -7.84 -3.29
CA ALA A 382 33.77 -7.09 -3.75
C ALA A 382 33.55 -7.58 -5.18
N SER A 383 32.47 -8.33 -5.42
CA SER A 383 32.12 -8.80 -6.76
C SER A 383 32.13 -7.61 -7.72
N ARG A 384 33.15 -7.51 -8.59
CA ARG A 384 33.18 -6.49 -9.64
C ARG A 384 31.92 -6.71 -10.49
N LEU A 385 31.09 -5.67 -10.61
CA LEU A 385 29.96 -5.67 -11.55
C LEU A 385 30.47 -6.10 -12.92
N ARG A 386 29.69 -6.91 -13.63
CA ARG A 386 30.06 -7.30 -15.00
C ARG A 386 30.07 -6.06 -15.89
N PRO A 387 30.95 -6.01 -16.91
CA PRO A 387 30.89 -4.98 -17.93
C PRO A 387 29.47 -4.86 -18.49
N SER A 388 28.90 -3.66 -18.47
CA SER A 388 27.54 -3.42 -18.98
C SER A 388 27.55 -2.69 -20.32
N ILE A 389 26.71 -3.12 -21.25
CA ILE A 389 26.63 -2.55 -22.60
C ILE A 389 25.18 -2.21 -22.96
N ALA A 390 24.94 -0.96 -23.36
CA ALA A 390 23.71 -0.50 -23.97
C ALA A 390 23.83 -0.54 -25.50
N LEU A 391 22.99 -1.33 -26.17
CA LEU A 391 22.95 -1.38 -27.65
C LEU A 391 22.03 -0.26 -28.13
N MET A 392 22.61 0.78 -28.74
CA MET A 392 21.89 1.98 -29.16
C MET A 392 21.49 1.95 -30.63
N GLY A 393 21.75 0.86 -31.33
CA GLY A 393 21.38 0.66 -32.73
C GLY A 393 22.33 1.26 -33.76
N PHE A 394 21.95 1.13 -35.01
CA PHE A 394 22.79 1.37 -36.17
C PHE A 394 22.13 2.34 -37.14
N GLN A 395 22.88 3.36 -37.55
CA GLN A 395 22.46 4.27 -38.59
C GLN A 395 22.53 3.58 -39.95
N ASN A 396 21.45 3.68 -40.70
CA ASN A 396 21.38 3.17 -42.06
C ASN A 396 21.99 4.19 -43.04
N ALA A 397 23.09 3.80 -43.70
CA ALA A 397 23.83 4.61 -44.66
C ALA A 397 23.65 4.13 -46.12
N SER A 398 22.64 3.29 -46.39
CA SER A 398 22.46 2.68 -47.71
C SER A 398 22.00 3.68 -48.79
N PRO A 399 22.63 3.74 -49.99
CA PRO A 399 22.32 4.71 -51.05
C PRO A 399 20.91 4.57 -51.64
N ALA A 400 20.44 3.33 -51.79
CA ALA A 400 19.04 3.01 -51.99
C ALA A 400 18.52 2.68 -50.59
N GLY A 401 17.70 3.55 -50.00
CA GLY A 401 17.12 3.29 -48.69
C GLY A 401 16.59 1.85 -48.68
N PRO A 402 17.00 1.00 -47.73
CA PRO A 402 16.70 -0.41 -47.78
C PRO A 402 15.19 -0.59 -47.67
N GLU A 403 14.79 -1.73 -48.17
CA GLU A 403 13.47 -2.30 -47.99
C GLU A 403 13.30 -2.69 -46.49
N GLY A 404 13.04 -1.70 -45.63
CA GLY A 404 12.92 -1.82 -44.15
C GLY A 404 14.22 -1.51 -43.37
N ASP A 405 14.11 -1.03 -42.13
CA ASP A 405 15.26 -0.77 -41.25
C ASP A 405 15.78 -2.08 -40.62
N LEU A 406 17.03 -2.45 -40.92
CA LEU A 406 17.67 -3.67 -40.40
C LEU A 406 18.28 -3.50 -39.01
N SER A 407 18.31 -2.28 -38.45
CA SER A 407 18.92 -2.04 -37.13
C SER A 407 18.36 -2.96 -36.02
N PRO A 408 17.03 -3.12 -35.85
CA PRO A 408 16.50 -3.96 -34.76
C PRO A 408 16.91 -5.44 -34.90
N ALA A 409 17.03 -5.94 -36.13
CA ALA A 409 17.51 -7.30 -36.40
C ALA A 409 18.99 -7.47 -36.02
N ILE A 410 19.84 -6.53 -36.42
CA ILE A 410 21.27 -6.56 -36.09
C ILE A 410 21.44 -6.44 -34.56
N GLU A 411 20.69 -5.56 -33.90
CA GLU A 411 20.67 -5.40 -32.44
C GLU A 411 20.30 -6.70 -31.73
N GLN A 412 19.23 -7.38 -32.17
CA GLN A 412 18.76 -8.61 -31.56
C GLN A 412 19.78 -9.75 -31.68
N GLY A 413 20.35 -9.96 -32.87
CA GLY A 413 21.40 -10.98 -33.06
C GLY A 413 22.67 -10.68 -32.24
N LEU A 414 23.11 -9.42 -32.23
CA LEU A 414 24.27 -9.00 -31.42
C LEU A 414 23.99 -9.12 -29.93
N ARG A 415 22.77 -8.82 -29.46
CA ARG A 415 22.37 -8.99 -28.06
C ARG A 415 22.55 -10.43 -27.61
N THR A 416 22.07 -11.40 -28.39
CA THR A 416 22.23 -12.83 -28.08
C THR A 416 23.72 -13.23 -28.11
N ALA A 417 24.48 -12.81 -29.12
CA ALA A 417 25.91 -13.14 -29.22
C ALA A 417 26.77 -12.55 -28.08
N ILE A 418 26.52 -11.29 -27.71
CA ILE A 418 27.26 -10.56 -26.67
C ILE A 418 26.89 -11.09 -25.28
N ARG A 419 25.60 -11.38 -25.04
CA ARG A 419 25.13 -11.90 -23.75
C ARG A 419 25.54 -13.35 -23.50
N TYR A 420 25.78 -14.14 -24.55
CA TYR A 420 26.02 -15.58 -24.44
C TYR A 420 27.07 -15.94 -23.36
N GLY A 421 26.75 -16.88 -22.47
CA GLY A 421 27.64 -17.26 -21.36
C GLY A 421 27.68 -16.29 -20.18
N GLY A 422 27.03 -15.13 -20.26
CA GLY A 422 26.73 -14.28 -19.09
C GLY A 422 27.88 -13.42 -18.56
N GLU A 423 28.97 -13.25 -19.30
CA GLU A 423 30.14 -12.45 -18.89
C GLU A 423 29.92 -10.93 -19.06
N ILE A 424 29.04 -10.53 -19.99
CA ILE A 424 28.66 -9.13 -20.25
C ILE A 424 27.19 -8.95 -19.88
N ARG A 425 26.89 -7.89 -19.13
CA ARG A 425 25.53 -7.48 -18.82
C ARG A 425 24.99 -6.59 -19.93
N VAL A 426 24.15 -7.14 -20.79
CA VAL A 426 23.46 -6.36 -21.83
C VAL A 426 22.21 -5.71 -21.25
N ILE A 427 22.05 -4.39 -21.41
CA ILE A 427 20.85 -3.67 -20.95
C ILE A 427 19.63 -4.16 -21.73
N GLY A 428 18.51 -4.36 -21.04
CA GLY A 428 17.26 -4.87 -21.62
C GLY A 428 16.69 -3.95 -22.71
N GLY A 429 16.06 -4.55 -23.73
CA GLY A 429 15.50 -3.82 -24.88
C GLY A 429 14.43 -2.81 -24.49
N GLU A 430 13.57 -3.14 -23.51
CA GLU A 430 12.56 -2.23 -22.95
C GLU A 430 13.19 -0.97 -22.35
N THR A 431 14.24 -1.13 -21.54
CA THR A 431 14.99 -0.02 -20.94
C THR A 431 15.68 0.84 -22.00
N ILE A 432 16.23 0.23 -23.06
CA ILE A 432 16.83 0.98 -24.18
C ILE A 432 15.77 1.76 -24.97
N ALA A 433 14.61 1.15 -25.23
CA ALA A 433 13.51 1.82 -25.92
C ALA A 433 13.00 3.03 -25.13
N ALA A 434 12.76 2.84 -23.83
CA ALA A 434 12.37 3.92 -22.93
C ALA A 434 13.41 5.04 -22.91
N LEU A 435 14.69 4.68 -22.78
CA LEU A 435 15.80 5.64 -22.81
C LEU A 435 15.84 6.44 -24.12
N LYS A 436 15.74 5.77 -25.28
CA LYS A 436 15.76 6.44 -26.59
C LYS A 436 14.61 7.43 -26.73
N ARG A 437 13.41 7.04 -26.28
CA ARG A 437 12.21 7.87 -26.30
C ARG A 437 12.37 9.10 -25.38
N ASP A 438 12.69 8.85 -24.12
CA ASP A 438 12.75 9.87 -23.07
C ASP A 438 13.88 10.88 -23.28
N LEU A 439 15.01 10.43 -23.83
CA LEU A 439 16.15 11.30 -24.14
C LEU A 439 16.14 11.82 -25.60
N SER A 440 15.13 11.44 -26.39
CA SER A 440 14.97 11.78 -27.82
C SER A 440 16.21 11.44 -28.67
N LEU A 441 16.69 10.20 -28.54
CA LEU A 441 17.88 9.71 -29.23
C LEU A 441 17.54 8.90 -30.46
N ASN A 442 18.24 9.19 -31.56
CA ASN A 442 18.18 8.43 -32.80
C ASN A 442 19.41 7.52 -32.96
N ASN A 443 19.31 6.53 -33.85
CA ASN A 443 20.46 5.70 -34.24
C ASN A 443 21.52 6.58 -34.91
N GLN A 444 22.74 6.48 -34.42
CA GLN A 444 23.89 7.26 -34.90
C GLN A 444 25.18 6.46 -34.73
N PRO A 445 26.21 6.73 -35.55
CA PRO A 445 27.45 5.96 -35.53
C PRO A 445 28.23 6.16 -34.24
N GLU A 446 28.14 7.35 -33.64
CA GLU A 446 28.78 7.71 -32.36
C GLU A 446 27.92 8.71 -31.59
N PHE A 447 28.09 8.75 -30.27
CA PHE A 447 27.41 9.70 -29.38
C PHE A 447 28.41 10.69 -28.77
N SER A 448 27.94 11.92 -28.51
CA SER A 448 28.72 12.93 -27.78
C SER A 448 28.96 12.51 -26.32
N ALA A 449 30.05 13.00 -25.71
CA ALA A 449 30.34 12.75 -24.28
C ALA A 449 29.18 13.15 -23.35
N ALA A 450 28.49 14.26 -23.65
CA ALA A 450 27.33 14.70 -22.87
C ALA A 450 26.16 13.70 -22.98
N THR A 451 25.90 13.17 -24.18
CA THR A 451 24.86 12.15 -24.38
C THR A 451 25.23 10.84 -23.71
N LEU A 452 26.49 10.41 -23.82
CA LEU A 452 27.00 9.20 -23.17
C LEU A 452 26.86 9.28 -21.63
N HIS A 453 27.10 10.45 -21.04
CA HIS A 453 26.89 10.65 -19.60
C HIS A 453 25.41 10.52 -19.19
N ARG A 454 24.47 11.03 -20.01
CA ARG A 454 23.03 10.84 -19.81
C ARG A 454 22.63 9.36 -19.91
N ILE A 455 23.15 8.65 -20.92
CA ILE A 455 22.93 7.21 -21.09
C ILE A 455 23.45 6.43 -19.87
N ARG A 456 24.64 6.76 -19.38
CA ARG A 456 25.22 6.15 -18.17
C ARG A 456 24.32 6.33 -16.95
N ARG A 457 23.79 7.54 -16.77
CA ARG A 457 22.93 7.87 -15.62
C ARG A 457 21.59 7.15 -15.70
N TYR A 458 21.01 7.02 -16.89
CA TYR A 458 19.72 6.36 -17.10
C TYR A 458 19.81 4.83 -17.02
N ALA A 459 20.72 4.21 -17.77
CA ALA A 459 20.75 2.75 -17.96
C ALA A 459 21.84 2.04 -17.15
N ALA A 460 22.64 2.77 -16.36
CA ALA A 460 23.80 2.22 -15.65
C ALA A 460 24.77 1.47 -16.59
N ALA A 461 24.87 1.91 -17.85
CA ALA A 461 25.67 1.27 -18.88
C ALA A 461 27.13 1.77 -18.81
N GLN A 462 28.10 0.86 -18.74
CA GLN A 462 29.52 1.17 -18.81
C GLN A 462 29.93 1.54 -20.23
N TYR A 463 29.40 0.81 -21.21
CA TYR A 463 29.65 1.05 -22.62
C TYR A 463 28.35 1.27 -23.39
N VAL A 464 28.46 2.02 -24.47
CA VAL A 464 27.44 2.13 -25.51
C VAL A 464 27.99 1.44 -26.75
N LEU A 465 27.17 0.58 -27.36
CA LEU A 465 27.43 -0.03 -28.65
C LEU A 465 26.49 0.62 -29.68
N CYS A 466 27.07 1.22 -30.69
CA CYS A 466 26.36 1.88 -31.79
C CYS A 466 27.14 1.69 -33.10
N GLY A 467 26.66 2.29 -34.19
CA GLY A 467 27.39 2.21 -35.45
C GLY A 467 26.54 2.56 -36.65
N SER A 468 26.95 2.03 -37.81
CA SER A 468 26.24 2.22 -39.06
C SER A 468 26.29 0.96 -39.92
N TYR A 469 25.30 0.80 -40.79
CA TYR A 469 25.34 -0.23 -41.82
C TYR A 469 25.04 0.35 -43.21
N ASN A 470 25.62 -0.26 -44.23
CA ASN A 470 25.37 0.05 -45.63
C ASN A 470 25.10 -1.25 -46.38
N VAL A 471 24.03 -1.30 -47.18
CA VAL A 471 23.70 -2.43 -48.06
C VAL A 471 24.00 -2.05 -49.50
N GLU A 472 24.94 -2.76 -50.12
CA GLU A 472 25.33 -2.56 -51.51
C GLU A 472 24.29 -3.16 -52.49
N PRO A 473 24.20 -2.65 -53.73
CA PRO A 473 23.39 -3.22 -54.81
C PRO A 473 23.82 -4.68 -55.12
N GLY A 474 23.20 -5.64 -54.45
CA GLY A 474 23.62 -7.05 -54.45
C GLY A 474 23.31 -7.79 -53.14
N GLY A 475 22.99 -7.05 -52.06
CA GLY A 475 22.63 -7.61 -50.75
C GLY A 475 23.82 -7.90 -49.83
N GLU A 476 25.02 -7.44 -50.21
CA GLU A 476 26.20 -7.42 -49.34
C GLU A 476 26.03 -6.27 -48.33
N LEU A 477 26.19 -6.58 -47.04
CA LEU A 477 26.00 -5.65 -45.94
C LEU A 477 27.34 -5.40 -45.27
N GLN A 478 27.71 -4.12 -45.20
CA GLN A 478 28.86 -3.63 -44.44
C GLN A 478 28.36 -3.05 -43.12
N LEU A 479 28.83 -3.60 -42.00
CA LEU A 479 28.45 -3.22 -40.65
C LEU A 479 29.67 -2.64 -39.92
N SER A 480 29.60 -1.37 -39.55
CA SER A 480 30.57 -0.71 -38.68
C SER A 480 30.00 -0.64 -37.27
N ILE A 481 30.75 -1.15 -36.29
CA ILE A 481 30.38 -1.18 -34.88
C ILE A 481 31.40 -0.37 -34.09
N THR A 482 30.89 0.55 -33.28
CA THR A 482 31.66 1.38 -32.36
C THR A 482 31.20 1.12 -30.93
N VAL A 483 32.16 0.92 -30.03
CA VAL A 483 31.91 0.81 -28.58
C VAL A 483 32.57 1.97 -27.87
N GLN A 484 31.79 2.81 -27.21
CA GLN A 484 32.24 3.98 -26.46
C GLN A 484 32.11 3.76 -24.96
N ASP A 485 33.13 4.12 -24.19
CA ASP A 485 33.06 4.16 -22.72
C ASP A 485 32.25 5.38 -22.27
N THR A 486 31.21 5.14 -21.49
CA THR A 486 30.25 6.20 -21.14
C THR A 486 30.77 7.19 -20.11
N ALA A 487 31.88 6.89 -19.43
CA ALA A 487 32.48 7.76 -18.43
C ALA A 487 33.46 8.75 -19.08
N SER A 488 34.32 8.24 -19.96
CA SER A 488 35.38 8.99 -20.62
C SER A 488 34.95 9.59 -21.96
N GLY A 489 33.92 9.03 -22.59
CA GLY A 489 33.50 9.39 -23.95
C GLY A 489 34.39 8.81 -25.05
N ASN A 490 35.41 8.02 -24.69
CA ASN A 490 36.38 7.49 -25.64
C ASN A 490 35.83 6.24 -26.35
N THR A 491 36.12 6.12 -27.64
CA THR A 491 35.95 4.87 -28.38
C THR A 491 36.97 3.84 -27.91
N VAL A 492 36.48 2.69 -27.43
CA VAL A 492 37.27 1.59 -26.88
C VAL A 492 37.51 0.51 -27.93
N VAL A 493 36.49 0.24 -28.74
CA VAL A 493 36.54 -0.74 -29.82
C VAL A 493 35.85 -0.16 -31.04
N SER A 494 36.44 -0.36 -32.22
CA SER A 494 35.80 -0.11 -33.50
C SER A 494 36.12 -1.28 -34.41
N ILE A 495 35.09 -1.91 -34.97
CA ILE A 495 35.22 -3.05 -35.89
C ILE A 495 34.32 -2.86 -37.10
N ASP A 496 34.85 -3.22 -38.26
CA ASP A 496 34.07 -3.38 -39.48
C ASP A 496 33.90 -4.86 -39.78
N GLN A 497 32.69 -5.24 -40.16
CA GLN A 497 32.32 -6.60 -40.51
C GLN A 497 31.45 -6.60 -41.77
N THR A 498 31.81 -7.45 -42.73
CA THR A 498 31.04 -7.65 -43.95
C THR A 498 30.28 -8.97 -43.88
N GLY A 499 29.07 -8.99 -44.42
CA GLY A 499 28.22 -10.18 -44.51
C GLY A 499 27.12 -10.02 -45.55
N SER A 500 26.13 -10.91 -45.50
CA SER A 500 24.96 -10.85 -46.39
C SER A 500 23.71 -10.45 -45.62
N GLN A 501 22.88 -9.59 -46.20
CA GLN A 501 21.56 -9.23 -45.64
C GLN A 501 20.65 -10.46 -45.45
N ARG A 502 20.87 -11.54 -46.21
CA ARG A 502 20.08 -12.79 -46.07
C ARG A 502 20.59 -13.70 -44.96
N ALA A 503 21.76 -13.41 -44.39
CA ALA A 503 22.42 -14.23 -43.37
C ALA A 503 22.82 -13.36 -42.16
N LEU A 504 21.88 -12.55 -41.67
CA LEU A 504 22.13 -11.62 -40.56
C LEU A 504 22.54 -12.32 -39.26
N GLY A 505 22.08 -13.55 -39.01
CA GLY A 505 22.53 -14.35 -37.88
C GLY A 505 24.03 -14.67 -37.91
N ASP A 506 24.57 -15.03 -39.09
CA ASP A 506 26.00 -15.30 -39.26
C ASP A 506 26.83 -14.03 -39.10
N LEU A 507 26.31 -12.92 -39.63
CA LEU A 507 26.94 -11.61 -39.48
C LEU A 507 26.98 -11.19 -37.99
N ALA A 508 25.86 -11.31 -37.28
CA ALA A 508 25.77 -10.98 -35.86
C ALA A 508 26.67 -11.90 -35.01
N TYR A 509 26.74 -13.20 -35.34
CA TYR A 509 27.62 -14.15 -34.67
C TYR A 509 29.09 -13.76 -34.84
N THR A 510 29.54 -13.54 -36.09
CA THR A 510 30.94 -13.20 -36.38
C THR A 510 31.35 -11.87 -35.76
N ALA A 511 30.50 -10.84 -35.89
CA ALA A 511 30.68 -9.54 -35.24
C ALA A 511 30.71 -9.67 -33.70
N GLY A 512 29.78 -10.42 -33.11
CA GLY A 512 29.70 -10.64 -31.66
C GLY A 512 30.91 -11.37 -31.10
N VAL A 513 31.38 -12.45 -31.74
CA VAL A 513 32.60 -13.17 -31.35
C VAL A 513 33.82 -12.27 -31.41
N ARG A 514 33.96 -11.47 -32.48
CA ARG A 514 35.05 -10.50 -32.61
C ARG A 514 34.98 -9.43 -31.53
N LEU A 515 33.80 -8.87 -31.28
CA LEU A 515 33.63 -7.84 -30.26
C LEU A 515 33.95 -8.36 -28.86
N ARG A 516 33.51 -9.58 -28.50
CA ARG A 516 33.86 -10.21 -27.23
C ARG A 516 35.37 -10.37 -27.07
N LYS A 517 36.06 -10.77 -28.14
CA LYS A 517 37.53 -10.89 -28.15
C LYS A 517 38.20 -9.54 -27.89
N GLU A 518 37.78 -8.47 -28.55
CA GLU A 518 38.30 -7.11 -28.34
C GLU A 518 38.02 -6.59 -26.92
N LEU A 519 36.83 -6.90 -26.37
CA LEU A 519 36.46 -6.60 -24.99
C LEU A 519 37.11 -7.54 -23.96
N ARG A 520 37.99 -8.45 -24.40
CA ARG A 520 38.73 -9.42 -23.58
C ARG A 520 37.80 -10.37 -22.80
N VAL A 521 36.65 -10.67 -23.36
CA VAL A 521 35.68 -11.63 -22.84
C VAL A 521 35.92 -12.98 -23.51
N SER A 522 36.13 -14.00 -22.69
CA SER A 522 36.38 -15.38 -23.12
C SER A 522 35.06 -16.18 -23.18
N GLY A 523 35.09 -17.37 -23.80
CA GLY A 523 33.94 -18.27 -23.90
C GLY A 523 33.41 -18.44 -25.32
N ALA A 524 33.01 -19.65 -25.66
CA ALA A 524 32.40 -19.97 -26.95
C ALA A 524 30.99 -19.38 -27.03
N VAL A 525 30.65 -18.82 -28.19
CA VAL A 525 29.29 -18.44 -28.55
C VAL A 525 28.74 -19.57 -29.41
N ASP A 526 27.51 -19.99 -29.16
CA ASP A 526 26.84 -20.96 -30.02
C ASP A 526 26.20 -20.24 -31.22
N LEU A 527 26.66 -20.58 -32.42
CA LEU A 527 26.11 -20.04 -33.67
C LEU A 527 24.62 -20.38 -33.81
N ALA A 528 24.20 -21.58 -33.42
CA ALA A 528 22.80 -22.01 -33.56
C ALA A 528 21.87 -21.15 -32.70
N ALA A 529 22.29 -20.81 -31.48
CA ALA A 529 21.53 -19.92 -30.60
C ALA A 529 21.42 -18.49 -31.16
N VAL A 530 22.48 -17.96 -31.77
CA VAL A 530 22.45 -16.63 -32.41
C VAL A 530 21.55 -16.65 -33.64
N GLN A 531 21.65 -17.68 -34.48
CA GLN A 531 20.77 -17.85 -35.64
C GLN A 531 19.30 -17.99 -35.23
N ALA A 532 19.00 -18.77 -34.18
CA ALA A 532 17.64 -18.96 -33.66
C ALA A 532 17.02 -17.69 -33.04
N SER A 533 17.84 -16.68 -32.69
CA SER A 533 17.37 -15.39 -32.18
C SER A 533 16.79 -14.46 -33.25
N LEU A 534 16.92 -14.83 -34.53
CA LEU A 534 16.40 -14.09 -35.68
C LEU A 534 15.51 -14.98 -36.56
N PRO A 535 14.46 -14.42 -37.19
CA PRO A 535 13.65 -15.16 -38.16
C PRO A 535 14.48 -15.67 -39.33
N SER A 536 14.16 -16.87 -39.79
CA SER A 536 14.80 -17.49 -40.95
C SER A 536 14.28 -16.92 -42.28
N ASN A 537 13.05 -16.39 -42.26
CA ASN A 537 12.38 -15.81 -43.41
C ASN A 537 12.57 -14.27 -43.45
N PRO A 538 13.06 -13.68 -44.57
CA PRO A 538 13.25 -12.23 -44.69
C PRO A 538 11.97 -11.40 -44.53
N GLY A 539 10.81 -11.93 -44.94
CA GLY A 539 9.51 -11.27 -44.74
C GLY A 539 9.12 -11.26 -43.27
N ALA A 540 9.28 -12.40 -42.59
CA ALA A 540 9.05 -12.52 -41.15
C ALA A 540 9.99 -11.61 -40.35
N LEU A 541 11.24 -11.48 -40.79
CA LEU A 541 12.21 -10.58 -40.18
C LEU A 541 11.72 -9.13 -40.21
N ARG A 542 11.28 -8.64 -41.39
CA ARG A 542 10.76 -7.28 -41.52
C ARG A 542 9.58 -7.05 -40.57
N ASP A 543 8.57 -7.91 -40.66
CA ASP A 543 7.37 -7.79 -39.86
C ASP A 543 7.68 -7.84 -38.35
N TYR A 544 8.58 -8.73 -37.91
CA TYR A 544 9.02 -8.77 -36.51
C TYR A 544 9.69 -7.47 -36.06
N THR A 545 10.60 -6.92 -36.87
CA THR A 545 11.29 -5.67 -36.54
C THR A 545 10.37 -4.45 -36.54
N ASP A 546 9.43 -4.38 -37.48
CA ASP A 546 8.42 -3.32 -37.52
C ASP A 546 7.49 -3.44 -36.31
N GLY A 547 7.08 -4.65 -35.92
CA GLY A 547 6.28 -4.89 -34.72
C GLY A 547 6.96 -4.41 -33.43
N LEU A 548 8.26 -4.71 -33.27
CA LEU A 548 9.05 -4.20 -32.14
C LEU A 548 9.08 -2.66 -32.13
N ARG A 549 9.22 -2.02 -33.30
CA ARG A 549 9.22 -0.55 -33.39
C ARG A 549 7.88 0.04 -32.99
N GLU A 550 6.77 -0.50 -33.48
CA GLU A 550 5.43 -0.02 -33.12
C GLU A 550 5.15 -0.18 -31.63
N MET A 551 5.61 -1.29 -31.01
CA MET A 551 5.55 -1.48 -29.56
C MET A 551 6.33 -0.39 -28.80
N GLN A 552 7.50 0.01 -29.30
CA GLN A 552 8.28 1.13 -28.73
C GLN A 552 7.61 2.50 -28.90
N LEU A 553 6.66 2.64 -29.83
CA LEU A 553 5.87 3.85 -30.03
C LEU A 553 4.53 3.81 -29.30
N PHE A 554 4.27 2.77 -28.49
CA PHE A 554 2.98 2.49 -27.84
C PHE A 554 1.83 2.18 -28.81
N HIS A 555 2.14 1.86 -30.07
CA HIS A 555 1.18 1.44 -31.09
C HIS A 555 0.95 -0.08 -31.01
N PHE A 556 0.43 -0.55 -29.87
CA PHE A 556 0.29 -1.98 -29.57
C PHE A 556 -0.64 -2.71 -30.56
N THR A 557 -1.67 -2.05 -31.09
CA THR A 557 -2.58 -2.64 -32.08
C THR A 557 -1.89 -2.87 -33.44
N GLU A 558 -1.05 -1.93 -33.88
CA GLU A 558 -0.22 -2.09 -35.07
C GLU A 558 0.84 -3.16 -34.84
N ALA A 559 1.52 -3.13 -33.69
CA ALA A 559 2.51 -4.13 -33.29
C ALA A 559 1.95 -5.56 -33.35
N LEU A 560 0.73 -5.76 -32.83
CA LEU A 560 -0.01 -7.02 -32.91
C LEU A 560 -0.11 -7.53 -34.37
N ARG A 561 -0.55 -6.68 -35.31
CA ARG A 561 -0.69 -7.07 -36.73
C ARG A 561 0.64 -7.43 -37.36
N PHE A 562 1.70 -6.71 -37.01
CA PHE A 562 3.04 -7.01 -37.48
C PHE A 562 3.53 -8.38 -36.96
N PHE A 563 3.37 -8.65 -35.67
CA PHE A 563 3.75 -9.95 -35.09
C PHE A 563 2.92 -11.11 -35.65
N GLU A 564 1.61 -10.93 -35.88
CA GLU A 564 0.78 -11.95 -36.55
C GLU A 564 1.29 -12.30 -37.95
N ARG A 565 1.67 -11.31 -38.77
CA ARG A 565 2.25 -11.57 -40.10
C ARG A 565 3.63 -12.21 -40.02
N ALA A 566 4.44 -11.82 -39.03
CA ALA A 566 5.72 -12.46 -38.77
C ALA A 566 5.54 -13.95 -38.45
N ILE A 567 4.59 -14.29 -37.57
CA ILE A 567 4.26 -15.67 -37.18
C ILE A 567 3.68 -16.45 -38.37
N GLN A 568 2.82 -15.85 -39.21
CA GLN A 568 2.33 -16.50 -40.42
C GLN A 568 3.46 -16.89 -41.39
N SER A 569 4.52 -16.07 -41.45
CA SER A 569 5.65 -16.26 -42.34
C SER A 569 6.75 -17.16 -41.76
N ASP A 570 6.88 -17.23 -40.43
CA ASP A 570 7.80 -18.10 -39.71
C ASP A 570 7.18 -18.59 -38.37
N PRO A 571 6.28 -19.59 -38.40
CA PRO A 571 5.56 -20.04 -37.21
C PRO A 571 6.44 -20.72 -36.14
N GLY A 572 7.68 -21.06 -36.48
CA GLY A 572 8.63 -21.68 -35.57
C GLY A 572 9.43 -20.68 -34.74
N PHE A 573 9.26 -19.37 -34.98
CA PHE A 573 10.10 -18.34 -34.40
C PHE A 573 9.59 -17.89 -33.02
N ALA A 574 10.10 -18.54 -31.96
CA ALA A 574 9.70 -18.30 -30.57
C ALA A 574 9.67 -16.82 -30.12
N PRO A 575 10.63 -15.95 -30.50
CA PRO A 575 10.60 -14.54 -30.10
C PRO A 575 9.42 -13.73 -30.64
N SER A 576 8.82 -14.09 -31.80
CA SER A 576 7.60 -13.43 -32.27
C SER A 576 6.40 -13.80 -31.39
N HIS A 577 6.27 -15.07 -31.00
CA HIS A 577 5.23 -15.52 -30.07
C HIS A 577 5.37 -14.84 -28.70
N ARG A 578 6.60 -14.71 -28.18
CA ARG A 578 6.89 -13.96 -26.96
C ARG A 578 6.47 -12.49 -27.07
N ALA A 579 6.88 -11.81 -28.14
CA ALA A 579 6.54 -10.41 -28.33
C ALA A 579 5.02 -10.19 -28.49
N LEU A 580 4.33 -11.13 -29.16
CA LEU A 580 2.87 -11.11 -29.25
C LEU A 580 2.21 -11.33 -27.88
N ALA A 581 2.77 -12.21 -27.03
CA ALA A 581 2.31 -12.38 -25.65
C ALA A 581 2.47 -11.11 -24.80
N ASP A 582 3.59 -10.38 -24.96
CA ASP A 582 3.81 -9.09 -24.32
C ASP A 582 2.76 -8.06 -24.78
N VAL A 583 2.53 -7.95 -26.09
CA VAL A 583 1.49 -7.05 -26.64
C VAL A 583 0.09 -7.43 -26.14
N PHE A 584 -0.23 -8.73 -26.06
CA PHE A 584 -1.49 -9.17 -25.48
C PHE A 584 -1.60 -8.84 -24.00
N SER A 585 -0.50 -8.91 -23.25
CA SER A 585 -0.48 -8.52 -21.83
C SER A 585 -0.74 -7.03 -21.64
N GLU A 586 -0.11 -6.18 -22.46
CA GLU A 586 -0.33 -4.71 -22.47
C GLU A 586 -1.76 -4.33 -22.86
N LEU A 587 -2.39 -5.13 -23.74
CA LEU A 587 -3.80 -4.98 -24.11
C LEU A 587 -4.77 -5.68 -23.13
N GLU A 588 -4.25 -6.30 -22.06
CA GLU A 588 -4.96 -7.08 -21.04
C GLU A 588 -5.76 -8.28 -21.59
N TYR A 589 -5.27 -8.90 -22.66
CA TYR A 589 -5.77 -10.16 -23.23
C TYR A 589 -5.05 -11.34 -22.58
N GLY A 590 -5.26 -11.55 -21.27
CA GLY A 590 -4.48 -12.48 -20.45
C GLY A 590 -4.47 -13.93 -20.95
N GLU A 591 -5.60 -14.45 -21.45
CA GLU A 591 -5.66 -15.81 -22.00
C GLU A 591 -4.86 -15.94 -23.30
N GLN A 592 -5.04 -15.02 -24.26
CA GLN A 592 -4.26 -15.01 -25.50
C GLN A 592 -2.77 -14.79 -25.23
N ALA A 593 -2.42 -13.93 -24.26
CA ALA A 593 -1.06 -13.75 -23.81
C ALA A 593 -0.47 -15.09 -23.32
N LYS A 594 -1.23 -15.84 -22.53
CA LYS A 594 -0.81 -17.15 -22.00
C LYS A 594 -0.65 -18.20 -23.10
N GLU A 595 -1.57 -18.28 -24.06
CA GLU A 595 -1.52 -19.20 -25.19
C GLU A 595 -0.27 -18.96 -26.07
N GLU A 596 0.02 -17.69 -26.36
CA GLU A 596 1.20 -17.30 -27.13
C GLU A 596 2.50 -17.51 -26.34
N ALA A 597 2.52 -17.19 -25.04
CA ALA A 597 3.67 -17.46 -24.19
C ALA A 597 3.97 -18.96 -24.05
N GLU A 598 2.94 -19.82 -24.00
CA GLU A 598 3.11 -21.28 -24.00
C GLU A 598 3.74 -21.75 -25.31
N THR A 599 3.29 -21.19 -26.44
CA THR A 599 3.84 -21.52 -27.75
C THR A 599 5.28 -21.06 -27.88
N ALA A 600 5.60 -19.85 -27.41
CA ALA A 600 6.97 -19.35 -27.32
C ALA A 600 7.86 -20.30 -26.50
N TYR A 601 7.38 -20.75 -25.33
CA TYR A 601 8.11 -21.67 -24.46
C TYR A 601 8.41 -23.01 -25.15
N ARG A 602 7.43 -23.61 -25.84
CA ARG A 602 7.64 -24.87 -26.59
C ARG A 602 8.64 -24.73 -27.73
N LEU A 603 8.69 -23.56 -28.37
CA LEU A 603 9.58 -23.30 -29.51
C LEU A 603 10.98 -22.82 -29.10
N ALA A 604 11.18 -22.43 -27.84
CA ALA A 604 12.42 -21.82 -27.35
C ALA A 604 13.65 -22.76 -27.31
N VAL A 605 13.50 -24.06 -27.60
CA VAL A 605 14.54 -25.10 -27.43
C VAL A 605 15.88 -24.79 -28.10
N SER A 606 15.87 -24.02 -29.20
CA SER A 606 17.08 -23.64 -29.94
C SER A 606 17.71 -22.31 -29.50
N LEU A 607 17.08 -21.58 -28.58
CA LEU A 607 17.60 -20.32 -28.02
C LEU A 607 18.66 -20.59 -26.94
N SER A 608 19.34 -19.53 -26.48
CA SER A 608 20.29 -19.69 -25.38
C SER A 608 19.58 -20.13 -24.06
N PRO A 609 20.27 -20.83 -23.14
CA PRO A 609 19.66 -21.30 -21.90
C PRO A 609 19.01 -20.19 -21.05
N ASP A 610 19.57 -18.98 -21.08
CA ASP A 610 19.00 -17.84 -20.34
C ASP A 610 17.74 -17.30 -21.03
N GLU A 611 17.67 -17.31 -22.36
CA GLU A 611 16.46 -16.94 -23.12
C GLU A 611 15.33 -17.95 -22.94
N GLN A 612 15.67 -19.24 -22.92
CA GLN A 612 14.72 -20.31 -22.60
C GLN A 612 14.11 -20.08 -21.22
N ALA A 613 14.95 -19.83 -20.21
CA ALA A 613 14.49 -19.56 -18.85
C ALA A 613 13.63 -18.29 -18.75
N GLU A 614 13.97 -17.22 -19.48
CA GLU A 614 13.15 -16.01 -19.51
C GLU A 614 11.76 -16.25 -20.12
N ILE A 615 11.69 -16.98 -21.25
CA ILE A 615 10.42 -17.32 -21.90
C ILE A 615 9.58 -18.24 -21.00
N GLU A 616 10.21 -19.24 -20.39
CA GLU A 616 9.56 -20.14 -19.44
C GLU A 616 9.01 -19.39 -18.22
N ALA A 617 9.79 -18.46 -17.66
CA ALA A 617 9.37 -17.63 -16.53
C ALA A 617 8.21 -16.70 -16.91
N GLN A 618 8.25 -16.09 -18.09
CA GLN A 618 7.17 -15.26 -18.61
C GLN A 618 5.87 -16.07 -18.73
N TYR A 619 5.91 -17.26 -19.34
CA TYR A 619 4.74 -18.15 -19.44
C TYR A 619 4.11 -18.43 -18.07
N TYR A 620 4.92 -18.82 -17.09
CA TYR A 620 4.41 -19.09 -15.73
C TYR A 620 3.99 -17.82 -14.97
N SER A 621 4.48 -16.63 -15.34
CA SER A 621 4.10 -15.38 -14.69
C SER A 621 2.69 -14.88 -15.07
N LEU A 622 2.16 -15.31 -16.23
CA LEU A 622 0.84 -14.90 -16.73
C LEU A 622 -0.34 -15.54 -15.97
N SER A 623 -0.07 -16.40 -14.98
CA SER A 623 -1.07 -17.16 -14.23
C SER A 623 -0.66 -17.18 -12.76
N LYS A 624 -1.45 -16.54 -11.88
CA LYS A 624 -1.16 -16.49 -10.43
C LYS A 624 -0.92 -17.87 -9.82
N SER A 625 -1.70 -18.87 -10.24
CA SER A 625 -1.54 -20.26 -9.80
C SER A 625 -0.16 -20.87 -10.14
N ASP A 626 0.51 -20.33 -11.16
CA ASP A 626 1.82 -20.79 -11.63
C ASP A 626 2.98 -19.90 -11.17
N TRP A 627 2.71 -18.79 -10.46
CA TRP A 627 3.72 -17.88 -9.92
C TRP A 627 4.84 -18.57 -9.15
N PRO A 628 4.61 -19.60 -8.30
CA PRO A 628 5.70 -20.30 -7.62
C PRO A 628 6.76 -20.86 -8.57
N ARG A 629 6.38 -21.25 -9.80
CA ARG A 629 7.33 -21.71 -10.83
C ARG A 629 8.09 -20.55 -11.45
N ALA A 630 7.39 -19.48 -11.81
CA ALA A 630 8.03 -18.26 -12.33
C ALA A 630 9.03 -17.67 -11.31
N VAL A 631 8.65 -17.58 -10.03
CA VAL A 631 9.51 -17.16 -8.92
C VAL A 631 10.76 -18.03 -8.85
N ALA A 632 10.62 -19.36 -8.94
CA ALA A 632 11.78 -20.27 -8.89
C ALA A 632 12.75 -20.05 -10.06
N ILE A 633 12.26 -19.70 -11.24
CA ILE A 633 13.09 -19.44 -12.43
C ILE A 633 13.76 -18.07 -12.33
N TYR A 634 13.01 -17.00 -12.07
CA TYR A 634 13.58 -15.66 -11.92
C TYR A 634 14.54 -15.57 -10.75
N ARG A 635 14.30 -16.29 -9.65
CA ARG A 635 15.24 -16.41 -8.52
C ARG A 635 16.56 -17.03 -8.95
N LYS A 636 16.54 -18.12 -9.73
CA LYS A 636 17.78 -18.72 -10.28
C LYS A 636 18.50 -17.77 -11.23
N LEU A 637 17.78 -17.08 -12.10
CA LEU A 637 18.35 -16.08 -13.00
C LEU A 637 19.01 -14.94 -12.22
N PHE A 638 18.35 -14.43 -11.19
CA PHE A 638 18.87 -13.37 -10.34
C PHE A 638 20.04 -13.83 -9.45
N GLU A 639 20.03 -15.06 -8.93
CA GLU A 639 21.17 -15.63 -8.20
C GLU A 639 22.40 -15.82 -9.10
N ARG A 640 22.20 -16.21 -10.36
CA ARG A 640 23.26 -16.32 -11.36
C ARG A 640 23.80 -14.96 -11.79
N TYR A 641 22.91 -13.97 -11.88
CA TYR A 641 23.17 -12.64 -12.41
C TYR A 641 22.68 -11.54 -11.45
N PRO A 642 23.31 -11.40 -10.27
CA PRO A 642 22.81 -10.52 -9.21
C PRO A 642 22.86 -9.04 -9.56
N ASP A 643 23.67 -8.65 -10.55
CA ASP A 643 23.77 -7.28 -11.08
C ASP A 643 22.79 -7.00 -12.24
N ASN A 644 21.96 -7.97 -12.63
CA ASN A 644 20.88 -7.76 -13.60
C ASN A 644 19.61 -7.29 -12.90
N LEU A 645 19.39 -5.97 -12.93
CA LEU A 645 18.23 -5.32 -12.33
C LEU A 645 16.89 -5.84 -12.86
N GLU A 646 16.80 -6.18 -14.15
CA GLU A 646 15.53 -6.66 -14.74
C GLU A 646 15.08 -7.99 -14.12
N TYR A 647 16.00 -8.91 -13.83
CA TYR A 647 15.62 -10.18 -13.20
C TYR A 647 15.18 -10.00 -11.75
N GLY A 648 15.78 -9.06 -11.01
CA GLY A 648 15.35 -8.77 -9.66
C GLY A 648 14.02 -8.03 -9.61
N LEU A 649 13.77 -7.07 -10.52
CA LEU A 649 12.48 -6.36 -10.58
C LEU A 649 11.35 -7.32 -11.00
N ARG A 650 11.56 -8.14 -12.04
CA ARG A 650 10.60 -9.17 -12.46
C ARG A 650 10.34 -10.22 -11.37
N LEU A 651 11.36 -10.55 -10.56
CA LEU A 651 11.19 -11.43 -9.40
C LEU A 651 10.34 -10.76 -8.32
N ALA A 652 10.60 -9.48 -8.02
CA ALA A 652 9.83 -8.73 -7.02
C ALA A 652 8.36 -8.57 -7.43
N ASP A 653 8.10 -8.30 -8.71
CA ASP A 653 6.75 -8.11 -9.30
C ASP A 653 5.83 -9.33 -9.11
N ILE A 654 6.38 -10.54 -9.18
CA ILE A 654 5.61 -11.81 -9.06
C ILE A 654 5.73 -12.49 -7.68
N GLU A 655 6.58 -11.97 -6.79
CA GLU A 655 6.69 -12.47 -5.42
C GLU A 655 5.51 -11.93 -4.59
N GLU A 656 5.08 -12.70 -3.59
CA GLU A 656 3.99 -12.28 -2.69
C GLU A 656 4.50 -12.07 -1.26
N GLY A 657 3.84 -11.15 -0.56
CA GLY A 657 4.14 -10.85 0.83
C GLY A 657 5.57 -10.32 1.03
N PRO A 658 6.28 -10.74 2.08
CA PRO A 658 7.53 -10.09 2.47
C PRO A 658 8.71 -10.45 1.59
N ASP A 659 8.61 -11.48 0.75
CA ASP A 659 9.67 -11.90 -0.17
C ASP A 659 10.00 -10.78 -1.17
N VAL A 660 8.98 -10.02 -1.62
CA VAL A 660 9.13 -8.82 -2.46
C VAL A 660 10.14 -7.85 -1.87
N LEU A 661 9.95 -7.45 -0.60
CA LEU A 661 10.84 -6.51 0.09
C LEU A 661 12.25 -7.09 0.28
N LEU A 662 12.40 -8.41 0.39
CA LEU A 662 13.72 -9.05 0.46
C LEU A 662 14.46 -8.94 -0.87
N THR A 663 13.76 -9.12 -1.98
CA THR A 663 14.31 -8.99 -3.32
C THR A 663 14.67 -7.53 -3.63
N LEU A 664 13.78 -6.57 -3.33
CA LEU A 664 14.05 -5.14 -3.51
C LEU A 664 15.23 -4.66 -2.64
N LYS A 665 15.37 -5.17 -1.42
CA LYS A 665 16.53 -4.89 -0.57
C LYS A 665 17.85 -5.41 -1.16
N LYS A 666 17.85 -6.59 -1.82
CA LYS A 666 19.02 -7.09 -2.54
C LYS A 666 19.36 -6.22 -3.74
N LEU A 667 18.37 -5.66 -4.42
CA LEU A 667 18.61 -4.71 -5.51
C LEU A 667 19.23 -3.40 -4.98
N ARG A 668 18.71 -2.85 -3.89
CA ARG A 668 19.30 -1.68 -3.20
C ARG A 668 20.72 -1.92 -2.69
N ALA A 669 21.05 -3.16 -2.34
CA ALA A 669 22.39 -3.58 -1.97
C ALA A 669 23.43 -3.46 -3.12
N LEU A 670 23.00 -3.28 -4.37
CA LEU A 670 23.90 -3.14 -5.51
C LEU A 670 24.66 -1.80 -5.47
N PRO A 671 25.94 -1.75 -5.91
CA PRO A 671 26.67 -0.51 -6.03
C PRO A 671 25.96 0.51 -6.94
N ALA A 672 26.03 1.78 -6.57
CA ALA A 672 25.53 2.87 -7.41
C ALA A 672 26.16 2.82 -8.82
N PRO A 673 25.38 3.10 -9.89
CA PRO A 673 24.01 3.63 -9.84
C PRO A 673 22.89 2.58 -9.72
N LEU A 674 23.17 1.27 -9.73
CA LEU A 674 22.11 0.23 -9.78
C LEU A 674 21.25 0.16 -8.52
N GLY A 675 21.87 0.33 -7.33
CA GLY A 675 21.12 0.32 -6.07
C GLY A 675 20.24 1.55 -5.84
N ASN A 676 20.41 2.59 -6.67
CA ASN A 676 19.63 3.83 -6.63
C ASN A 676 18.78 3.96 -7.91
N ASP A 677 18.27 2.86 -8.45
CA ASP A 677 17.37 2.93 -9.61
C ASP A 677 15.95 3.22 -9.11
N ALA A 678 15.35 4.30 -9.60
CA ALA A 678 14.01 4.77 -9.22
C ALA A 678 12.92 3.71 -9.41
N ARG A 679 13.13 2.70 -10.26
CA ARG A 679 12.19 1.57 -10.39
C ARG A 679 12.12 0.74 -9.11
N ILE A 680 13.19 0.64 -8.32
CA ILE A 680 13.18 -0.11 -7.06
C ILE A 680 12.22 0.57 -6.06
N ASP A 681 12.27 1.91 -5.96
CA ASP A 681 11.34 2.69 -5.13
C ASP A 681 9.89 2.57 -5.62
N LEU A 682 9.68 2.57 -6.94
CA LEU A 682 8.34 2.42 -7.52
C LEU A 682 7.75 1.02 -7.23
N GLU A 683 8.51 -0.05 -7.46
CA GLU A 683 8.08 -1.42 -7.16
C GLU A 683 7.82 -1.61 -5.65
N GLU A 684 8.64 -1.01 -4.77
CA GLU A 684 8.38 -1.04 -3.32
C GLU A 684 7.09 -0.30 -2.95
N SER A 685 6.78 0.79 -3.66
CA SER A 685 5.51 1.50 -3.50
C SER A 685 4.32 0.65 -3.96
N GLU A 686 4.48 -0.09 -5.06
CA GLU A 686 3.40 -0.86 -5.69
C GLU A 686 3.07 -2.15 -4.92
N ALA A 687 4.02 -2.68 -4.14
CA ALA A 687 3.87 -3.82 -3.24
C ALA A 687 2.79 -3.59 -2.14
N SER A 688 1.53 -3.81 -2.50
CA SER A 688 0.32 -3.46 -1.73
C SER A 688 0.07 -4.27 -0.47
N SER A 689 0.64 -5.47 -0.34
CA SER A 689 0.37 -6.40 0.78
C SER A 689 1.24 -6.17 2.03
N VAL A 690 2.18 -5.23 1.97
CA VAL A 690 3.23 -5.07 3.02
C VAL A 690 3.49 -3.61 3.42
N SER A 691 3.18 -2.64 2.55
CA SER A 691 3.56 -1.23 2.76
C SER A 691 2.40 -0.42 3.36
N ASP A 692 2.68 0.34 4.44
CA ASP A 692 1.80 1.41 4.93
C ASP A 692 1.49 2.36 3.77
N VAL A 693 0.21 2.73 3.56
CA VAL A 693 -0.22 3.62 2.47
C VAL A 693 0.56 4.95 2.48
N ARG A 694 0.99 5.44 3.65
CA ARG A 694 1.85 6.62 3.76
C ARG A 694 3.27 6.37 3.25
N GLN A 695 3.83 5.19 3.52
CA GLN A 695 5.13 4.78 2.98
C GLN A 695 5.06 4.63 1.47
N ARG A 696 3.98 4.01 0.94
CA ARG A 696 3.72 3.93 -0.50
C ARG A 696 3.75 5.31 -1.16
N ARG A 697 3.04 6.30 -0.60
CA ARG A 697 3.05 7.68 -1.10
C ARG A 697 4.46 8.28 -1.11
N ALA A 698 5.23 8.08 -0.04
CA ALA A 698 6.58 8.63 0.09
C ALA A 698 7.56 8.03 -0.93
N LEU A 699 7.49 6.71 -1.15
CA LEU A 699 8.31 5.98 -2.12
C LEU A 699 7.96 6.37 -3.56
N ALA A 700 6.67 6.45 -3.90
CA ALA A 700 6.24 6.92 -5.22
C ALA A 700 6.74 8.36 -5.50
N ALA A 701 6.65 9.25 -4.51
CA ALA A 701 7.18 10.61 -4.64
C ALA A 701 8.72 10.63 -4.78
N ALA A 702 9.45 9.71 -4.15
CA ALA A 702 10.90 9.57 -4.29
C ALA A 702 11.28 9.08 -5.69
N ALA A 703 10.61 8.03 -6.18
CA ALA A 703 10.76 7.51 -7.53
C ALA A 703 10.51 8.61 -8.59
N ALA A 704 9.46 9.42 -8.43
CA ALA A 704 9.16 10.53 -9.34
C ALA A 704 10.33 11.54 -9.40
N ARG A 705 10.83 12.00 -8.25
CA ARG A 705 11.95 12.97 -8.18
C ARG A 705 13.23 12.42 -8.80
N GLU A 706 13.55 11.15 -8.57
CA GLU A 706 14.76 10.55 -9.13
C GLU A 706 14.62 10.33 -10.65
N ALA A 707 13.46 9.84 -11.10
CA ALA A 707 13.13 9.69 -12.51
C ALA A 707 13.20 11.03 -13.27
N GLU A 708 12.71 12.13 -12.67
CA GLU A 708 12.81 13.47 -13.23
C GLU A 708 14.27 13.90 -13.45
N GLN A 709 15.15 13.61 -12.48
CA GLN A 709 16.56 14.00 -12.58
C GLN A 709 17.33 13.29 -13.69
N ILE A 710 16.92 12.06 -14.04
CA ILE A 710 17.51 11.29 -15.14
C ILE A 710 16.76 11.49 -16.46
N GLY A 711 15.64 12.21 -16.44
CA GLY A 711 14.78 12.48 -17.58
C GLY A 711 13.89 11.31 -18.00
N ALA A 712 13.64 10.34 -17.12
CA ALA A 712 12.81 9.15 -17.37
C ALA A 712 11.31 9.46 -17.30
N ARG A 713 10.79 10.17 -18.31
CA ARG A 713 9.44 10.74 -18.33
C ARG A 713 8.34 9.69 -18.11
N VAL A 714 8.45 8.50 -18.70
CA VAL A 714 7.46 7.42 -18.49
C VAL A 714 7.43 7.00 -17.02
N LEU A 715 8.61 6.87 -16.40
CA LEU A 715 8.73 6.46 -15.01
C LEU A 715 8.19 7.54 -14.06
N VAL A 716 8.41 8.82 -14.37
CA VAL A 716 7.79 9.95 -13.64
C VAL A 716 6.27 9.86 -13.68
N ALA A 717 5.69 9.62 -14.87
CA ALA A 717 4.25 9.50 -15.01
C ALA A 717 3.69 8.29 -14.23
N ARG A 718 4.34 7.12 -14.27
CA ARG A 718 3.96 5.96 -13.46
C ARG A 718 4.02 6.25 -11.95
N ALA A 719 5.10 6.90 -11.50
CA ALA A 719 5.27 7.27 -10.11
C ALA A 719 4.18 8.25 -9.63
N HIS A 720 3.79 9.23 -10.45
CA HIS A 720 2.66 10.09 -10.16
C HIS A 720 1.32 9.33 -10.06
N ILE A 721 1.08 8.32 -10.91
CA ILE A 721 -0.11 7.47 -10.79
C ILE A 721 -0.12 6.70 -9.46
N SER A 722 1.02 6.11 -9.05
CA SER A 722 1.14 5.40 -7.76
C SER A 722 0.94 6.34 -6.57
N GLU A 723 1.53 7.55 -6.62
CA GLU A 723 1.35 8.58 -5.59
C GLU A 723 -0.09 9.08 -5.53
N ALA A 724 -0.75 9.27 -6.69
CA ALA A 724 -2.14 9.68 -6.79
C ALA A 724 -3.06 8.64 -6.14
N TYR A 725 -2.82 7.37 -6.44
CA TYR A 725 -3.58 6.26 -5.87
C TYR A 725 -3.42 6.19 -4.34
N ALA A 726 -2.19 6.34 -3.82
CA ALA A 726 -1.96 6.37 -2.38
C ALA A 726 -2.60 7.59 -1.69
N SER A 727 -2.49 8.78 -2.32
CA SER A 727 -3.09 10.02 -1.81
C SER A 727 -4.61 9.92 -1.74
N ARG A 728 -5.22 9.32 -2.77
CA ARG A 728 -6.66 9.04 -2.84
C ARG A 728 -7.12 8.13 -1.69
N ILE A 729 -6.38 7.07 -1.36
CA ILE A 729 -6.72 6.18 -0.24
C ILE A 729 -6.57 6.89 1.11
N LEU A 730 -5.60 7.80 1.23
CA LEU A 730 -5.40 8.64 2.42
C LEU A 730 -6.42 9.79 2.55
N GLY A 731 -7.34 9.94 1.60
CA GLY A 731 -8.31 11.05 1.58
C GLY A 731 -7.76 12.39 1.09
N ASP A 732 -6.49 12.46 0.67
CA ASP A 732 -5.89 13.66 0.08
C ASP A 732 -6.20 13.76 -1.41
N TYR A 733 -7.47 14.05 -1.71
CA TYR A 733 -7.95 14.15 -3.08
C TYR A 733 -7.33 15.32 -3.84
N SER A 734 -6.91 16.37 -3.14
CA SER A 734 -6.24 17.53 -3.76
C SER A 734 -4.90 17.13 -4.38
N GLN A 735 -4.09 16.38 -3.63
CA GLN A 735 -2.85 15.81 -4.10
C GLN A 735 -3.13 14.76 -5.18
N ALA A 736 -4.12 13.89 -5.00
CA ALA A 736 -4.46 12.86 -5.99
C ALA A 736 -4.81 13.47 -7.37
N VAL A 737 -5.64 14.51 -7.42
CA VAL A 737 -5.95 15.23 -8.67
C VAL A 737 -4.70 15.83 -9.30
N ALA A 738 -3.85 16.50 -8.50
CA ALA A 738 -2.63 17.11 -9.01
C ALA A 738 -1.69 16.08 -9.66
N GLN A 739 -1.52 14.92 -9.02
CA GLN A 739 -0.66 13.87 -9.53
C GLN A 739 -1.23 13.16 -10.78
N TYR A 740 -2.54 12.91 -10.83
CA TYR A 740 -3.15 12.39 -12.07
C TYR A 740 -3.06 13.37 -13.24
N GLU A 741 -3.23 14.68 -13.00
CA GLU A 741 -3.07 15.72 -14.02
C GLU A 741 -1.61 15.82 -14.53
N ALA A 742 -0.63 15.71 -13.62
CA ALA A 742 0.78 15.66 -13.97
C ALA A 742 1.09 14.44 -14.86
N ALA A 743 0.66 13.24 -14.45
CA ALA A 743 0.83 12.02 -15.23
C ALA A 743 0.18 12.14 -16.62
N LYS A 744 -1.08 12.63 -16.69
CA LYS A 744 -1.80 12.85 -17.95
C LYS A 744 -1.03 13.76 -18.90
N THR A 745 -0.48 14.86 -18.39
CA THR A 745 0.30 15.83 -19.18
C THR A 745 1.58 15.19 -19.73
N ILE A 746 2.26 14.38 -18.92
CA ILE A 746 3.49 13.70 -19.33
C ILE A 746 3.19 12.67 -20.43
N TYR A 747 2.19 11.81 -20.24
CA TYR A 747 1.78 10.82 -21.24
C TYR A 747 1.33 11.46 -22.55
N ALA A 748 0.54 12.54 -22.50
CA ALA A 748 0.16 13.28 -23.70
C ALA A 748 1.39 13.82 -24.45
N GLY A 749 2.39 14.33 -23.73
CA GLY A 749 3.65 14.78 -24.31
C GLY A 749 4.60 13.67 -24.77
N LEU A 750 4.25 12.40 -24.55
CA LEU A 750 4.96 11.21 -25.05
C LEU A 750 4.21 10.51 -26.20
N GLY A 751 2.98 10.93 -26.49
CA GLY A 751 2.11 10.24 -27.46
C GLY A 751 1.47 8.96 -26.91
N ASP A 752 1.54 8.72 -25.60
CA ASP A 752 0.94 7.54 -24.96
C ASP A 752 -0.54 7.81 -24.63
N GLU A 753 -1.42 7.55 -25.60
CA GLU A 753 -2.86 7.74 -25.44
C GLU A 753 -3.46 6.81 -24.38
N SER A 754 -2.90 5.61 -24.19
CA SER A 754 -3.35 4.65 -23.16
C SER A 754 -3.10 5.20 -21.75
N GLY A 755 -1.89 5.73 -21.52
CA GLY A 755 -1.51 6.40 -20.27
C GLY A 755 -2.39 7.62 -19.98
N VAL A 756 -2.72 8.43 -20.99
CA VAL A 756 -3.66 9.56 -20.86
C VAL A 756 -5.06 9.08 -20.44
N ALA A 757 -5.60 8.06 -21.12
CA ALA A 757 -6.91 7.50 -20.82
C ALA A 757 -6.96 6.89 -19.40
N ASN A 758 -5.88 6.23 -18.96
CA ASN A 758 -5.78 5.70 -17.60
C ASN A 758 -5.75 6.81 -16.53
N ALA A 759 -4.99 7.89 -16.77
CA ALA A 759 -4.99 9.05 -15.88
C ALA A 759 -6.36 9.74 -15.81
N LEU A 760 -7.09 9.85 -16.93
CA LEU A 760 -8.47 10.35 -16.96
C LEU A 760 -9.43 9.48 -16.17
N ARG A 761 -9.30 8.14 -16.25
CA ARG A 761 -10.08 7.21 -15.43
C ARG A 761 -9.76 7.40 -13.93
N GLY A 762 -8.49 7.59 -13.58
CA GLY A 762 -8.07 7.91 -12.21
C GLY A 762 -8.70 9.22 -11.69
N LEU A 763 -8.69 10.28 -12.51
CA LEU A 763 -9.39 11.53 -12.22
C LEU A 763 -10.90 11.32 -12.04
N ALA A 764 -11.53 10.52 -12.90
CA ALA A 764 -12.94 10.18 -12.77
C ALA A 764 -13.25 9.50 -11.43
N THR A 765 -12.42 8.55 -11.01
CA THR A 765 -12.54 7.88 -9.70
C THR A 765 -12.38 8.88 -8.54
N VAL A 766 -11.38 9.75 -8.59
CA VAL A 766 -11.18 10.76 -7.53
C VAL A 766 -12.36 11.73 -7.46
N GLN A 767 -12.82 12.26 -8.59
CA GLN A 767 -13.97 13.15 -8.64
C GLN A 767 -15.25 12.46 -8.16
N TRP A 768 -15.43 11.18 -8.47
CA TRP A 768 -16.54 10.38 -7.97
C TRP A 768 -16.51 10.26 -6.45
N GLN A 769 -15.34 9.97 -5.86
CA GLN A 769 -15.16 9.88 -4.41
C GLN A 769 -15.37 11.23 -3.70
N GLN A 770 -15.15 12.35 -4.38
CA GLN A 770 -15.45 13.70 -3.89
C GLN A 770 -16.93 14.10 -4.05
N GLY A 771 -17.79 13.23 -4.61
CA GLY A 771 -19.19 13.54 -4.91
C GLY A 771 -19.41 14.44 -6.13
N GLU A 772 -18.34 14.77 -6.88
CA GLU A 772 -18.39 15.59 -8.10
C GLU A 772 -18.84 14.77 -9.32
N LEU A 773 -20.03 14.16 -9.22
CA LEU A 773 -20.55 13.16 -10.18
C LEU A 773 -20.56 13.66 -11.63
N ARG A 774 -20.82 14.97 -11.85
CA ARG A 774 -20.78 15.57 -13.20
C ARG A 774 -19.38 15.58 -13.80
N ARG A 775 -18.35 15.96 -13.02
CA ARG A 775 -16.95 15.94 -13.48
C ARG A 775 -16.45 14.51 -13.63
N ALA A 776 -16.80 13.63 -12.69
CA ALA A 776 -16.48 12.22 -12.76
C ALA A 776 -16.99 11.59 -14.07
N MET A 777 -18.26 11.85 -14.42
CA MET A 777 -18.85 11.37 -15.67
C MET A 777 -18.13 11.92 -16.91
N GLN A 778 -17.76 13.21 -16.92
CA GLN A 778 -17.03 13.81 -18.03
C GLN A 778 -15.68 13.13 -18.26
N PHE A 779 -14.88 12.94 -17.21
CA PHE A 779 -13.58 12.26 -17.32
C PHE A 779 -13.74 10.79 -17.72
N ALA A 780 -14.71 10.08 -17.14
CA ALA A 780 -14.96 8.68 -17.47
C ALA A 780 -15.39 8.49 -18.94
N GLN A 781 -16.22 9.39 -19.48
CA GLN A 781 -16.62 9.35 -20.89
C GLN A 781 -15.46 9.65 -21.84
N GLN A 782 -14.58 10.59 -21.49
CA GLN A 782 -13.37 10.87 -22.26
C GLN A 782 -12.45 9.64 -22.29
N ALA A 783 -12.17 9.04 -21.13
CA ALA A 783 -11.38 7.83 -21.02
C ALA A 783 -12.00 6.67 -21.84
N LEU A 784 -13.32 6.47 -21.75
CA LEU A 784 -14.03 5.44 -22.49
C LEU A 784 -13.87 5.60 -24.01
N GLN A 785 -14.00 6.82 -24.52
CA GLN A 785 -13.85 7.09 -25.95
C GLN A 785 -12.42 6.83 -26.43
N MET A 786 -11.41 7.20 -25.61
CA MET A 786 -10.01 6.91 -25.93
C MET A 786 -9.74 5.40 -25.96
N PHE A 787 -10.16 4.66 -24.93
CA PHE A 787 -9.98 3.20 -24.91
C PHE A 787 -10.69 2.48 -26.07
N ARG A 788 -11.85 2.99 -26.51
CA ARG A 788 -12.52 2.49 -27.73
C ARG A 788 -11.73 2.75 -29.00
N ASN A 789 -11.16 3.95 -29.15
CA ASN A 789 -10.32 4.29 -30.30
C ASN A 789 -9.06 3.41 -30.35
N LEU A 790 -8.47 3.16 -29.18
CA LEU A 790 -7.33 2.25 -28.99
C LEU A 790 -7.70 0.76 -29.08
N GLN A 791 -8.98 0.44 -29.24
CA GLN A 791 -9.50 -0.93 -29.26
C GLN A 791 -9.12 -1.75 -28.02
N SER A 792 -8.89 -1.09 -26.88
CA SER A 792 -8.56 -1.75 -25.62
C SER A 792 -9.82 -2.19 -24.88
N ARG A 793 -10.23 -3.43 -25.12
CA ARG A 793 -11.51 -3.97 -24.62
C ARG A 793 -11.56 -4.08 -23.10
N ALA A 794 -10.46 -4.48 -22.45
CA ALA A 794 -10.43 -4.61 -21.00
C ALA A 794 -10.57 -3.25 -20.30
N PHE A 795 -9.81 -2.25 -20.73
CA PHE A 795 -9.93 -0.89 -20.20
C PHE A 795 -11.27 -0.23 -20.55
N GLU A 796 -11.85 -0.54 -21.72
CA GLU A 796 -13.24 -0.16 -22.05
C GLU A 796 -14.22 -0.70 -21.01
N ALA A 797 -14.17 -2.01 -20.73
CA ALA A 797 -15.05 -2.67 -19.76
C ALA A 797 -14.86 -2.14 -18.33
N ARG A 798 -13.61 -1.89 -17.91
CA ARG A 798 -13.29 -1.28 -16.61
C ARG A 798 -13.86 0.13 -16.49
N THR A 799 -13.77 0.91 -17.55
CA THR A 799 -14.31 2.28 -17.58
C THR A 799 -15.84 2.27 -17.60
N LEU A 800 -16.46 1.34 -18.32
CA LEU A 800 -17.92 1.12 -18.27
C LEU A 800 -18.39 0.76 -16.86
N ASN A 801 -17.66 -0.10 -16.14
CA ASN A 801 -17.99 -0.40 -14.73
C ASN A 801 -17.97 0.88 -13.86
N LEU A 802 -16.94 1.73 -14.00
CA LEU A 802 -16.88 3.02 -13.30
C LEU A 802 -18.05 3.94 -13.67
N ILE A 803 -18.40 4.02 -14.96
CA ILE A 803 -19.55 4.82 -15.43
C ILE A 803 -20.86 4.29 -14.81
N GLY A 804 -21.02 2.97 -14.75
CA GLY A 804 -22.17 2.32 -14.09
C GLY A 804 -22.27 2.72 -12.62
N ILE A 805 -21.16 2.73 -11.89
CA ILE A 805 -21.10 3.16 -10.48
C ILE A 805 -21.54 4.63 -10.36
N ILE A 806 -20.96 5.53 -11.18
CA ILE A 806 -21.32 6.95 -11.17
C ILE A 806 -22.80 7.15 -11.53
N GLN A 807 -23.35 6.34 -12.45
CA GLN A 807 -24.77 6.38 -12.82
C GLN A 807 -25.67 5.94 -11.67
N VAL A 808 -25.30 4.90 -10.91
CA VAL A 808 -26.04 4.47 -9.71
C VAL A 808 -26.10 5.61 -8.71
N ASP A 809 -24.98 6.26 -8.41
CA ASP A 809 -24.92 7.36 -7.45
C ASP A 809 -25.58 8.65 -7.97
N SER A 810 -25.72 8.77 -9.30
CA SER A 810 -26.49 9.83 -9.96
C SER A 810 -27.98 9.49 -10.10
N ASP A 811 -28.45 8.38 -9.51
CA ASP A 811 -29.83 7.85 -9.60
C ASP A 811 -30.32 7.56 -11.04
N ARG A 812 -29.38 7.26 -11.95
CA ARG A 812 -29.63 6.86 -13.35
C ARG A 812 -29.59 5.35 -13.50
N LEU A 813 -30.42 4.65 -12.73
CA LEU A 813 -30.35 3.19 -12.56
C LEU A 813 -30.60 2.42 -13.88
N ALA A 814 -31.50 2.88 -14.74
CA ALA A 814 -31.74 2.27 -16.06
C ALA A 814 -30.50 2.35 -16.98
N ASP A 815 -29.79 3.49 -16.96
CA ASP A 815 -28.55 3.66 -17.72
C ASP A 815 -27.42 2.80 -17.12
N ALA A 816 -27.37 2.67 -15.79
CA ALA A 816 -26.43 1.82 -15.09
C ALA A 816 -26.56 0.35 -15.51
N HIS A 817 -27.78 -0.19 -15.54
CA HIS A 817 -28.05 -1.56 -16.00
C HIS A 817 -27.54 -1.79 -17.42
N ALA A 818 -27.87 -0.89 -18.35
CA ALA A 818 -27.40 -0.99 -19.74
C ALA A 818 -25.87 -0.92 -19.83
N THR A 819 -25.24 -0.09 -19.00
CA THR A 819 -23.78 0.07 -18.95
C THR A 819 -23.10 -1.17 -18.39
N TYR A 820 -23.63 -1.77 -17.32
CA TYR A 820 -23.13 -3.02 -16.76
C TYR A 820 -23.30 -4.20 -17.71
N GLU A 821 -24.41 -4.31 -18.44
CA GLU A 821 -24.58 -5.35 -19.48
C GLU A 821 -23.52 -5.23 -20.58
N ASN A 822 -23.21 -4.01 -21.01
CA ASN A 822 -22.14 -3.77 -21.97
C ASN A 822 -20.79 -4.21 -21.40
N ALA A 823 -20.46 -3.86 -20.16
CA ALA A 823 -19.22 -4.29 -19.51
C ALA A 823 -19.15 -5.82 -19.37
N LEU A 824 -20.22 -6.48 -18.93
CA LEU A 824 -20.32 -7.93 -18.80
C LEU A 824 -20.15 -8.65 -20.13
N LYS A 825 -20.72 -8.13 -21.22
CA LYS A 825 -20.51 -8.67 -22.56
C LYS A 825 -19.03 -8.69 -22.91
N ILE A 826 -18.31 -7.60 -22.66
CA ILE A 826 -16.87 -7.51 -22.93
C ILE A 826 -16.10 -8.47 -22.02
N TYR A 827 -16.35 -8.50 -20.71
CA TYR A 827 -15.63 -9.41 -19.82
C TYR A 827 -15.89 -10.88 -20.10
N ARG A 828 -17.09 -11.24 -20.61
CA ARG A 828 -17.37 -12.60 -21.10
C ARG A 828 -16.57 -12.93 -22.37
N GLU A 829 -16.44 -11.98 -23.29
CA GLU A 829 -15.56 -12.11 -24.46
C GLU A 829 -14.09 -12.33 -24.03
N LEU A 830 -13.63 -11.60 -23.00
CA LEU A 830 -12.29 -11.70 -22.43
C LEU A 830 -12.09 -12.86 -21.44
N ARG A 831 -13.15 -13.60 -21.10
CA ARG A 831 -13.17 -14.67 -20.07
C ARG A 831 -12.66 -14.21 -18.69
N ALA A 832 -12.85 -12.95 -18.34
CA ALA A 832 -12.38 -12.36 -17.08
C ALA A 832 -13.35 -12.66 -15.91
N GLY A 833 -13.29 -13.88 -15.36
CA GLY A 833 -14.23 -14.38 -14.35
C GLY A 833 -14.41 -13.50 -13.11
N GLU A 834 -13.33 -13.01 -12.52
CA GLU A 834 -13.40 -12.12 -11.35
C GLU A 834 -14.10 -10.80 -11.69
N MET A 835 -13.75 -10.19 -12.83
CA MET A 835 -14.36 -8.95 -13.28
C MET A 835 -15.85 -9.12 -13.63
N ILE A 836 -16.24 -10.29 -14.15
CA ILE A 836 -17.65 -10.65 -14.34
C ILE A 836 -18.37 -10.62 -12.99
N ALA A 837 -17.82 -11.28 -11.97
CA ALA A 837 -18.43 -11.31 -10.64
C ALA A 837 -18.54 -9.90 -10.03
N THR A 838 -17.49 -9.08 -10.14
CA THR A 838 -17.47 -7.68 -9.71
C THR A 838 -18.59 -6.85 -10.33
N VAL A 839 -18.71 -6.88 -11.67
CA VAL A 839 -19.75 -6.09 -12.36
C VAL A 839 -21.14 -6.62 -12.03
N THR A 840 -21.30 -7.94 -11.90
CA THR A 840 -22.57 -8.55 -11.49
C THR A 840 -22.97 -8.11 -10.08
N LEU A 841 -22.05 -7.99 -9.13
CA LEU A 841 -22.35 -7.44 -7.79
C LEU A 841 -22.79 -5.97 -7.86
N ASN A 842 -22.10 -5.15 -8.65
CA ASN A 842 -22.46 -3.74 -8.82
C ASN A 842 -23.84 -3.57 -9.48
N ARG A 843 -24.19 -4.43 -10.44
CA ARG A 843 -25.54 -4.49 -11.04
C ARG A 843 -26.59 -4.97 -10.05
N GLY A 844 -26.27 -6.00 -9.27
CA GLY A 844 -27.12 -6.51 -8.19
C GLY A 844 -27.43 -5.43 -7.16
N PHE A 845 -26.46 -4.58 -6.84
CA PHE A 845 -26.68 -3.42 -5.99
C PHE A 845 -27.59 -2.36 -6.64
N ALA A 846 -27.43 -2.08 -7.93
CA ALA A 846 -28.34 -1.19 -8.64
C ALA A 846 -29.79 -1.71 -8.59
N TYR A 847 -30.00 -3.02 -8.69
CA TYR A 847 -31.32 -3.65 -8.50
C TYR A 847 -31.84 -3.50 -7.07
N LEU A 848 -30.98 -3.64 -6.06
CA LEU A 848 -31.35 -3.39 -4.67
C LEU A 848 -31.86 -1.94 -4.46
N GLN A 849 -31.20 -0.95 -5.07
CA GLN A 849 -31.63 0.46 -5.03
C GLN A 849 -32.98 0.72 -5.71
N GLU A 850 -33.33 -0.08 -6.73
CA GLU A 850 -34.63 -0.04 -7.39
C GLU A 850 -35.73 -0.76 -6.58
N GLY A 851 -35.38 -1.63 -5.62
CA GLY A 851 -36.32 -2.53 -4.97
C GLY A 851 -36.58 -3.84 -5.73
N LYS A 852 -35.76 -4.14 -6.74
CA LYS A 852 -35.81 -5.38 -7.54
C LYS A 852 -35.05 -6.50 -6.83
N LEU A 853 -35.58 -6.95 -5.70
CA LEU A 853 -34.89 -7.87 -4.79
C LEU A 853 -34.63 -9.25 -5.41
N ALA A 854 -35.46 -9.70 -6.34
CA ALA A 854 -35.28 -11.00 -7.00
C ALA A 854 -34.04 -10.98 -7.92
N GLU A 855 -33.89 -9.91 -8.69
CA GLU A 855 -32.74 -9.66 -9.56
C GLU A 855 -31.46 -9.41 -8.75
N ALA A 856 -31.53 -8.60 -7.69
CA ALA A 856 -30.40 -8.36 -6.78
C ALA A 856 -29.89 -9.65 -6.13
N LYS A 857 -30.82 -10.53 -5.72
CA LYS A 857 -30.51 -11.85 -5.18
C LYS A 857 -29.86 -12.74 -6.23
N ALA A 858 -30.41 -12.81 -7.44
CA ALA A 858 -29.89 -13.64 -8.51
C ALA A 858 -28.45 -13.25 -8.88
N ASP A 859 -28.18 -11.95 -9.00
CA ASP A 859 -26.85 -11.41 -9.29
C ASP A 859 -25.85 -11.74 -8.19
N SER A 860 -26.22 -11.53 -6.92
CA SER A 860 -25.34 -11.82 -5.78
C SER A 860 -25.00 -13.32 -5.69
N GLN A 861 -25.97 -14.20 -5.99
CA GLN A 861 -25.76 -15.65 -6.03
C GLN A 861 -24.94 -16.12 -7.24
N GLU A 862 -25.06 -15.46 -8.40
CA GLU A 862 -24.21 -15.73 -9.56
C GLU A 862 -22.76 -15.35 -9.27
N ALA A 863 -22.53 -14.15 -8.73
CA ALA A 863 -21.20 -13.67 -8.37
C ALA A 863 -20.53 -14.55 -7.32
N ALA A 864 -21.23 -14.91 -6.24
CA ALA A 864 -20.70 -15.79 -5.19
C ALA A 864 -20.26 -17.15 -5.76
N ARG A 865 -21.09 -17.79 -6.59
CA ARG A 865 -20.75 -19.08 -7.23
C ARG A 865 -19.55 -18.98 -8.16
N LEU A 866 -19.45 -17.89 -8.93
CA LEU A 866 -18.33 -17.67 -9.83
C LEU A 866 -17.03 -17.49 -9.04
N LEU A 867 -17.01 -16.65 -8.00
CA LEU A 867 -15.85 -16.42 -7.15
C LEU A 867 -15.43 -17.67 -6.37
N GLU A 868 -16.39 -18.48 -5.90
CA GLU A 868 -16.11 -19.79 -5.29
C GLU A 868 -15.40 -20.73 -6.26
N SER A 869 -15.84 -20.78 -7.52
CA SER A 869 -15.20 -21.61 -8.55
C SER A 869 -13.77 -21.18 -8.88
N LEU A 870 -13.45 -19.91 -8.60
CA LEU A 870 -12.11 -19.32 -8.75
C LEU A 870 -11.27 -19.44 -7.48
N ASN A 871 -11.79 -20.04 -6.40
CA ASN A 871 -11.17 -20.09 -5.06
C ASN A 871 -10.85 -18.71 -4.47
N ASN A 872 -11.62 -17.68 -4.84
CA ASN A 872 -11.44 -16.32 -4.32
C ASN A 872 -12.27 -16.12 -3.05
N ASN A 873 -11.72 -16.53 -1.90
CA ASN A 873 -12.40 -16.46 -0.60
C ASN A 873 -12.81 -15.02 -0.22
N TYR A 874 -11.97 -14.03 -0.53
CA TYR A 874 -12.24 -12.61 -0.28
C TYR A 874 -13.48 -12.16 -1.04
N GLY A 875 -13.49 -12.33 -2.36
CA GLY A 875 -14.60 -11.91 -3.21
C GLY A 875 -15.88 -12.69 -2.88
N THR A 876 -15.76 -13.98 -2.54
CA THR A 876 -16.92 -14.76 -2.08
C THR A 876 -17.51 -14.18 -0.79
N ALA A 877 -16.68 -13.78 0.18
CA ALA A 877 -17.18 -13.18 1.43
C ALA A 877 -17.97 -11.89 1.16
N GLU A 878 -17.48 -11.02 0.28
CA GLU A 878 -18.19 -9.81 -0.14
C GLU A 878 -19.51 -10.09 -0.84
N ALA A 879 -19.52 -11.06 -1.78
CA ALA A 879 -20.73 -11.46 -2.48
C ALA A 879 -21.81 -11.99 -1.53
N LEU A 880 -21.40 -12.74 -0.51
CA LEU A 880 -22.28 -13.27 0.54
C LEU A 880 -22.81 -12.18 1.47
N ASN A 881 -21.99 -11.17 1.81
CA ASN A 881 -22.46 -10.00 2.56
C ASN A 881 -23.54 -9.23 1.75
N ASN A 882 -23.33 -9.01 0.45
CA ASN A 882 -24.35 -8.37 -0.39
C ASN A 882 -25.65 -9.18 -0.46
N LEU A 883 -25.54 -10.51 -0.54
CA LEU A 883 -26.68 -11.40 -0.48
C LEU A 883 -27.38 -11.36 0.90
N GLY A 884 -26.60 -11.26 1.99
CA GLY A 884 -27.08 -11.06 3.36
C GLY A 884 -27.93 -9.81 3.51
N VAL A 885 -27.46 -8.69 2.95
CA VAL A 885 -28.22 -7.41 2.90
C VAL A 885 -29.53 -7.58 2.12
N VAL A 886 -29.51 -8.23 0.95
CA VAL A 886 -30.73 -8.48 0.16
C VAL A 886 -31.76 -9.28 0.96
N PHE A 887 -31.32 -10.32 1.67
CA PHE A 887 -32.20 -11.13 2.52
C PHE A 887 -32.73 -10.36 3.73
N LEU A 888 -31.90 -9.53 4.36
CA LEU A 888 -32.29 -8.68 5.48
C LEU A 888 -33.40 -7.71 5.05
N GLU A 889 -33.23 -7.04 3.92
CA GLU A 889 -34.22 -6.09 3.39
C GLU A 889 -35.50 -6.79 2.89
N SER A 890 -35.41 -8.02 2.38
CA SER A 890 -36.58 -8.83 2.01
C SER A 890 -37.32 -9.44 3.21
N GLY A 891 -36.76 -9.33 4.43
CA GLY A 891 -37.33 -9.91 5.64
C GLY A 891 -37.16 -11.42 5.76
N ASP A 892 -36.09 -11.98 5.21
CA ASP A 892 -35.67 -13.38 5.37
C ASP A 892 -34.46 -13.47 6.29
N LEU A 893 -34.67 -13.17 7.58
CA LEU A 893 -33.59 -13.07 8.57
C LEU A 893 -32.82 -14.38 8.78
N LYS A 894 -33.42 -15.53 8.45
CA LYS A 894 -32.77 -16.83 8.58
C LYS A 894 -31.68 -17.00 7.53
N ASN A 895 -32.02 -16.74 6.27
CA ASN A 895 -31.04 -16.81 5.19
C ASN A 895 -30.03 -15.67 5.32
N ALA A 896 -30.45 -14.45 5.70
CA ALA A 896 -29.52 -13.35 5.99
C ALA A 896 -28.44 -13.77 7.00
N GLN A 897 -28.83 -14.38 8.13
CA GLN A 897 -27.87 -14.85 9.13
C GLN A 897 -26.92 -15.92 8.56
N THR A 898 -27.45 -16.85 7.75
CA THR A 898 -26.67 -17.97 7.21
C THR A 898 -25.59 -17.49 6.25
N GLU A 899 -25.92 -16.56 5.35
CA GLU A 899 -24.96 -16.01 4.39
C GLU A 899 -23.91 -15.12 5.08
N GLU A 900 -24.30 -14.33 6.08
CA GLU A 900 -23.37 -13.50 6.85
C GLU A 900 -22.45 -14.31 7.76
N GLU A 901 -22.91 -15.43 8.35
CA GLU A 901 -22.04 -16.37 9.09
C GLU A 901 -20.99 -17.00 8.17
N ARG A 902 -21.38 -17.34 6.93
CA ARG A 902 -20.47 -17.86 5.92
C ARG A 902 -19.51 -16.80 5.39
N SER A 903 -19.98 -15.55 5.21
CA SER A 903 -19.14 -14.40 4.88
C SER A 903 -18.07 -14.18 5.95
N LEU A 904 -18.46 -14.17 7.23
CA LEU A 904 -17.54 -14.03 8.35
C LEU A 904 -16.50 -15.15 8.39
N GLU A 905 -16.90 -16.41 8.19
CA GLU A 905 -15.97 -17.54 8.18
C GLU A 905 -14.92 -17.40 7.05
N LEU A 906 -15.34 -17.00 5.85
CA LEU A 906 -14.44 -16.80 4.72
C LEU A 906 -13.53 -15.58 4.92
N ALA A 907 -14.07 -14.47 5.42
CA ALA A 907 -13.29 -13.29 5.77
C ALA A 907 -12.21 -13.64 6.80
N GLN A 908 -12.55 -14.38 7.87
CA GLN A 908 -11.59 -14.86 8.87
C GLN A 908 -10.53 -15.79 8.28
N LYS A 909 -10.92 -16.72 7.39
CA LYS A 909 -9.98 -17.62 6.70
C LYS A 909 -9.01 -16.87 5.77
N SER A 910 -9.49 -15.83 5.11
CA SER A 910 -8.66 -14.95 4.28
C SER A 910 -7.81 -13.96 5.09
N GLY A 911 -8.01 -13.92 6.40
CA GLY A 911 -7.41 -12.93 7.27
C GLY A 911 -7.95 -11.53 7.02
N ASP A 912 -9.05 -11.30 6.31
CA ASP A 912 -9.54 -9.93 6.09
C ASP A 912 -10.24 -9.38 7.36
N ARG A 913 -9.60 -8.41 8.02
CA ARG A 913 -10.16 -7.74 9.21
C ARG A 913 -11.39 -6.90 8.89
N SER A 914 -11.35 -6.20 7.77
CA SER A 914 -12.37 -5.25 7.36
C SER A 914 -13.64 -5.97 6.97
N ALA A 915 -13.55 -7.00 6.12
CA ALA A 915 -14.69 -7.85 5.80
C ALA A 915 -15.22 -8.60 7.04
N SER A 916 -14.34 -9.05 7.93
CA SER A 916 -14.77 -9.67 9.20
C SER A 916 -15.59 -8.71 10.06
N ALA A 917 -15.14 -7.46 10.19
CA ALA A 917 -15.86 -6.44 10.96
C ALA A 917 -17.21 -6.08 10.31
N LEU A 918 -17.27 -6.03 8.97
CA LEU A 918 -18.51 -5.82 8.24
C LEU A 918 -19.52 -6.94 8.46
N ALA A 919 -19.12 -8.20 8.29
CA ALA A 919 -20.00 -9.34 8.52
C ALA A 919 -20.45 -9.42 10.00
N GLN A 920 -19.58 -9.12 10.95
CA GLN A 920 -19.94 -9.02 12.37
C GLN A 920 -20.98 -7.91 12.63
N ARG A 921 -20.83 -6.75 12.01
CA ARG A 921 -21.80 -5.65 12.11
C ARG A 921 -23.16 -6.08 11.55
N SER A 922 -23.18 -6.70 10.37
CA SER A 922 -24.41 -7.23 9.73
C SER A 922 -25.08 -8.30 10.59
N LEU A 923 -24.32 -9.26 11.13
CA LEU A 923 -24.83 -10.26 12.08
C LEU A 923 -25.39 -9.63 13.36
N GLY A 924 -24.75 -8.55 13.82
CA GLY A 924 -25.21 -7.74 14.94
C GLY A 924 -26.58 -7.10 14.66
N GLU A 925 -26.77 -6.50 13.48
CA GLU A 925 -28.06 -5.96 13.04
C GLU A 925 -29.14 -7.04 12.96
N ILE A 926 -28.81 -8.21 12.41
CA ILE A 926 -29.75 -9.34 12.34
C ILE A 926 -30.13 -9.84 13.73
N ALA A 927 -29.16 -9.99 14.64
CA ALA A 927 -29.39 -10.38 16.02
C ALA A 927 -30.26 -9.35 16.77
N TRP A 928 -30.07 -8.06 16.49
CA TRP A 928 -30.89 -6.98 17.05
C TRP A 928 -32.36 -7.13 16.65
N GLU A 929 -32.64 -7.34 15.36
CA GLU A 929 -34.01 -7.50 14.85
C GLU A 929 -34.70 -8.77 15.37
N ARG A 930 -33.93 -9.85 15.63
CA ARG A 930 -34.40 -11.08 16.28
C ARG A 930 -34.61 -10.94 17.79
N GLY A 931 -34.25 -9.80 18.37
CA GLY A 931 -34.37 -9.54 19.81
C GLY A 931 -33.27 -10.18 20.67
N GLU A 932 -32.18 -10.66 20.06
CA GLU A 932 -31.01 -11.28 20.70
C GLU A 932 -30.02 -10.19 21.20
N ARG A 933 -30.49 -9.27 22.07
CA ARG A 933 -29.77 -8.02 22.41
C ARG A 933 -28.31 -8.21 22.84
N ALA A 934 -28.03 -9.18 23.70
CA ALA A 934 -26.66 -9.41 24.20
C ALA A 934 -25.71 -9.84 23.06
N ARG A 935 -26.19 -10.68 22.14
CA ARG A 935 -25.43 -11.11 20.96
C ARG A 935 -25.21 -9.95 20.00
N ALA A 936 -26.24 -9.13 19.79
CA ALA A 936 -26.18 -7.95 18.92
C ALA A 936 -25.09 -6.96 19.38
N HIS A 937 -25.11 -6.54 20.65
CA HIS A 937 -24.10 -5.64 21.20
C HIS A 937 -22.70 -6.24 21.12
N SER A 938 -22.54 -7.51 21.51
CA SER A 938 -21.22 -8.17 21.46
C SER A 938 -20.62 -8.17 20.05
N LEU A 939 -21.40 -8.47 19.02
CA LEU A 939 -20.91 -8.52 17.63
C LEU A 939 -20.52 -7.12 17.12
N VAL A 940 -21.38 -6.13 17.37
CA VAL A 940 -21.16 -4.75 16.90
C VAL A 940 -20.00 -4.06 17.64
N GLU A 941 -19.78 -4.37 18.92
CA GLU A 941 -18.62 -3.86 19.66
C GLU A 941 -17.29 -4.45 19.16
N ILE A 942 -17.28 -5.72 18.76
CA ILE A 942 -16.09 -6.35 18.14
C ILE A 942 -15.83 -5.71 16.77
N ALA A 943 -16.89 -5.50 15.96
CA ALA A 943 -16.78 -4.83 14.67
C ALA A 943 -16.21 -3.41 14.82
N LEU A 944 -16.78 -2.60 15.74
CA LEU A 944 -16.32 -1.23 16.00
C LEU A 944 -14.85 -1.19 16.41
N ARG A 945 -14.44 -2.07 17.33
CA ARG A 945 -13.04 -2.14 17.78
C ARG A 945 -12.11 -2.48 16.62
N THR A 946 -12.50 -3.46 15.80
CA THR A 946 -11.71 -3.88 14.65
C THR A 946 -11.56 -2.74 13.62
N GLN A 947 -12.65 -2.05 13.30
CA GLN A 947 -12.65 -0.90 12.40
C GLN A 947 -11.73 0.23 12.90
N MET A 948 -11.79 0.53 14.20
CA MET A 948 -10.88 1.51 14.82
C MET A 948 -9.41 1.08 14.76
N GLU A 949 -9.11 -0.21 14.97
CA GLU A 949 -7.75 -0.74 14.90
C GLU A 949 -7.17 -0.75 13.47
N VAL A 950 -8.02 -0.97 12.46
CA VAL A 950 -7.64 -0.93 11.04
C VAL A 950 -7.57 0.52 10.52
N GLY A 951 -8.18 1.46 11.22
CA GLY A 951 -8.19 2.88 10.85
C GLY A 951 -9.37 3.27 9.95
N GLU A 952 -10.41 2.44 9.84
CA GLU A 952 -11.61 2.69 9.04
C GLU A 952 -12.59 3.64 9.75
N ARG A 953 -12.23 4.92 9.84
CA ARG A 953 -12.98 5.93 10.61
C ARG A 953 -14.44 6.06 10.18
N ALA A 954 -14.72 6.09 8.88
CA ALA A 954 -16.09 6.15 8.38
C ALA A 954 -16.90 4.90 8.73
N MET A 955 -16.28 3.71 8.81
CA MET A 955 -16.96 2.46 9.20
C MET A 955 -17.24 2.47 10.69
N ALA A 956 -16.24 2.86 11.49
CA ALA A 956 -16.39 3.03 12.93
C ALA A 956 -17.51 4.03 13.26
N ALA A 957 -17.57 5.18 12.60
CA ALA A 957 -18.60 6.20 12.81
C ALA A 957 -20.02 5.69 12.47
N ALA A 958 -20.19 4.92 11.39
CA ALA A 958 -21.47 4.30 11.06
C ALA A 958 -21.88 3.24 12.09
N THR A 959 -20.93 2.43 12.56
CA THR A 959 -21.14 1.45 13.63
C THR A 959 -21.49 2.13 14.97
N GLN A 960 -20.86 3.26 15.30
CA GLN A 960 -21.21 4.09 16.45
C GLN A 960 -22.62 4.69 16.33
N SER A 961 -23.00 5.13 15.14
CA SER A 961 -24.35 5.64 14.86
C SER A 961 -25.42 4.57 15.07
N LEU A 962 -25.13 3.33 14.65
CA LEU A 962 -26.01 2.18 14.90
C LEU A 962 -26.17 1.90 16.40
N LEU A 963 -25.07 1.88 17.17
CA LEU A 963 -25.12 1.72 18.62
C LEU A 963 -25.87 2.86 19.32
N ALA A 964 -25.76 4.09 18.80
CA ALA A 964 -26.48 5.24 19.30
C ALA A 964 -28.01 5.09 19.11
N ASP A 965 -28.45 4.62 17.94
CA ASP A 965 -29.85 4.29 17.65
C ASP A 965 -30.39 3.24 18.63
N TRP A 966 -29.63 2.16 18.85
CA TRP A 966 -30.01 1.10 19.81
C TRP A 966 -30.08 1.59 21.26
N ALA A 967 -29.17 2.49 21.66
CA ALA A 967 -29.21 3.11 22.98
C ALA A 967 -30.47 3.98 23.16
N LEU A 968 -30.99 4.61 22.12
CA LEU A 968 -32.29 5.31 22.18
C LEU A 968 -33.43 4.32 22.40
N ASP A 969 -33.48 3.24 21.63
CA ASP A 969 -34.51 2.20 21.77
C ASP A 969 -34.52 1.55 23.16
N GLU A 970 -33.35 1.47 23.81
CA GLU A 970 -33.20 0.98 25.19
C GLU A 970 -33.52 2.01 26.27
N GLY A 971 -33.84 3.26 25.91
CA GLY A 971 -34.12 4.32 26.87
C GLY A 971 -32.88 4.89 27.56
N ARG A 972 -31.71 4.84 26.89
CA ARG A 972 -30.42 5.36 27.38
C ARG A 972 -29.97 6.60 26.58
N PRO A 973 -30.70 7.72 26.64
CA PRO A 973 -30.46 8.86 25.75
C PRO A 973 -29.09 9.54 25.97
N ALA A 974 -28.54 9.56 27.19
CA ALA A 974 -27.19 10.10 27.43
C ALA A 974 -26.10 9.29 26.70
N VAL A 975 -26.25 7.96 26.66
CA VAL A 975 -25.32 7.06 25.94
C VAL A 975 -25.46 7.26 24.44
N ALA A 976 -26.69 7.35 23.95
CA ALA A 976 -26.98 7.61 22.54
C ALA A 976 -26.37 8.93 22.07
N GLN A 977 -26.49 10.00 22.87
CA GLN A 977 -25.90 11.30 22.55
C GLN A 977 -24.38 11.21 22.43
N ALA A 978 -23.71 10.59 23.40
CA ALA A 978 -22.25 10.48 23.40
C ALA A 978 -21.73 9.68 22.20
N LEU A 979 -22.40 8.58 21.85
CA LEU A 979 -22.06 7.77 20.67
C LEU A 979 -22.29 8.52 19.37
N ALA A 980 -23.41 9.25 19.26
CA ALA A 980 -23.71 10.04 18.07
C ALA A 980 -22.77 11.25 17.91
N GLU A 981 -22.30 11.86 19.01
CA GLU A 981 -21.27 12.90 18.98
C GLU A 981 -19.91 12.35 18.53
N LYS A 982 -19.51 11.16 19.02
CA LYS A 982 -18.31 10.48 18.52
C LYS A 982 -18.42 10.18 17.03
N ALA A 983 -19.57 9.64 16.61
CA ALA A 983 -19.80 9.33 15.20
C ALA A 983 -19.72 10.60 14.34
N ALA A 984 -20.36 11.69 14.75
CA ALA A 984 -20.29 12.97 14.03
C ALA A 984 -18.87 13.53 13.94
N ASN A 985 -18.07 13.39 15.00
CA ASN A 985 -16.67 13.84 15.01
C ASN A 985 -15.76 12.95 14.16
N GLU A 986 -15.97 11.64 14.17
CA GLU A 986 -15.22 10.66 13.37
C GLU A 986 -15.59 10.71 11.88
N PHE A 987 -16.84 11.05 11.58
CA PHE A 987 -17.32 11.26 10.22
C PHE A 987 -16.57 12.40 9.52
N GLY A 988 -16.14 13.44 10.25
CA GLY A 988 -15.28 14.51 9.73
C GLY A 988 -15.76 15.05 8.38
N SER A 989 -14.82 15.35 7.48
CA SER A 989 -15.14 15.67 6.09
C SER A 989 -15.58 14.44 5.29
N GLU A 990 -15.21 13.22 5.72
CA GLU A 990 -15.19 11.91 5.05
C GLU A 990 -16.54 11.12 5.02
N ALA A 991 -17.66 11.73 5.41
CA ALA A 991 -18.95 11.04 5.57
C ALA A 991 -20.00 11.38 4.52
N SER A 992 -20.91 10.44 4.26
CA SER A 992 -22.02 10.72 3.33
C SER A 992 -22.95 11.74 3.93
N PRO A 993 -23.55 12.63 3.11
CA PRO A 993 -24.58 13.52 3.60
C PRO A 993 -25.66 12.75 4.36
N ALA A 994 -26.03 11.55 3.90
CA ALA A 994 -27.02 10.69 4.54
C ALA A 994 -26.54 10.13 5.90
N GLU A 995 -25.32 9.62 6.03
CA GLU A 995 -24.79 9.09 7.30
C GLU A 995 -24.49 10.18 8.32
N SER A 996 -23.95 11.32 7.87
CA SER A 996 -23.81 12.53 8.69
C SER A 996 -25.18 13.04 9.16
N VAL A 997 -26.20 12.98 8.30
CA VAL A 997 -27.58 13.31 8.70
C VAL A 997 -28.12 12.29 9.70
N LEU A 998 -27.86 10.99 9.53
CA LEU A 998 -28.28 9.95 10.49
C LEU A 998 -27.64 10.15 11.86
N ALA A 999 -26.33 10.39 11.94
CA ALA A 999 -25.65 10.66 13.22
C ALA A 999 -26.19 11.92 13.90
N ARG A 1000 -26.39 13.00 13.14
CA ARG A 1000 -27.00 14.24 13.64
C ARG A 1000 -28.44 14.05 14.08
N ALA A 1001 -29.22 13.25 13.36
CA ALA A 1001 -30.60 12.91 13.69
C ALA A 1001 -30.68 12.12 15.00
N VAL A 1002 -29.85 11.08 15.16
CA VAL A 1002 -29.79 10.27 16.39
C VAL A 1002 -29.36 11.12 17.59
N ARG A 1003 -28.38 12.01 17.42
CA ARG A 1003 -27.99 12.99 18.44
C ARG A 1003 -29.16 13.89 18.84
N ALA A 1004 -29.89 14.43 17.86
CA ALA A 1004 -31.04 15.29 18.11
C ALA A 1004 -32.16 14.55 18.87
N LEU A 1005 -32.46 13.29 18.50
CA LEU A 1005 -33.40 12.44 19.23
C LEU A 1005 -32.99 12.22 20.68
N ALA A 1006 -31.69 11.97 20.91
CA ALA A 1006 -31.12 11.77 22.24
C ALA A 1006 -31.29 13.01 23.13
N MET A 1007 -31.07 14.20 22.57
CA MET A 1007 -31.27 15.47 23.27
C MET A 1007 -32.76 15.73 23.55
N ALA A 1008 -33.65 15.35 22.62
CA ALA A 1008 -35.10 15.51 22.78
C ALA A 1008 -35.64 14.74 23.99
N ARG A 1009 -35.22 13.48 24.13
CA ARG A 1009 -35.61 12.61 25.26
C ARG A 1009 -35.01 13.05 26.60
N GLN A 1010 -34.01 13.93 26.58
CA GLN A 1010 -33.43 14.57 27.77
C GLN A 1010 -34.06 15.93 28.09
N GLY A 1011 -35.09 16.37 27.36
CA GLY A 1011 -35.85 17.59 27.63
C GLY A 1011 -35.38 18.83 26.85
N ALA A 1012 -34.39 18.72 25.97
CA ALA A 1012 -33.84 19.85 25.21
C ALA A 1012 -34.66 20.17 23.92
N LYS A 1013 -36.00 20.28 24.02
CA LYS A 1013 -36.90 20.41 22.85
C LYS A 1013 -36.53 21.54 21.88
N ALA A 1014 -36.04 22.68 22.36
CA ALA A 1014 -35.76 23.86 21.54
C ALA A 1014 -34.56 23.70 20.57
N GLU A 1015 -33.55 22.91 20.91
CA GLU A 1015 -32.41 22.63 20.03
C GLU A 1015 -32.74 21.56 18.98
N VAL A 1016 -33.64 20.64 19.32
CA VAL A 1016 -34.06 19.51 18.47
C VAL A 1016 -34.92 19.98 17.31
N CYS A 1017 -35.80 20.97 17.52
CA CYS A 1017 -36.63 21.54 16.46
C CYS A 1017 -35.81 22.21 15.35
N LYS A 1018 -34.56 22.64 15.61
CA LYS A 1018 -33.66 23.21 14.59
C LYS A 1018 -33.13 22.15 13.62
N VAL A 1019 -32.97 20.90 14.06
CA VAL A 1019 -32.50 19.78 13.23
C VAL A 1019 -33.64 19.25 12.36
N GLY A 1020 -34.86 19.16 12.90
CA GLY A 1020 -36.06 18.80 12.12
C GLY A 1020 -36.45 19.81 11.04
N SER A 1021 -35.96 21.06 11.12
CA SER A 1021 -36.13 22.08 10.08
C SER A 1021 -35.04 22.07 8.99
N ALA A 1022 -34.03 21.18 9.09
CA ALA A 1022 -33.03 21.02 8.04
C ALA A 1022 -33.71 20.49 6.76
N PRO A 1023 -33.27 20.92 5.55
CA PRO A 1023 -33.81 20.42 4.31
C PRO A 1023 -33.72 18.89 4.26
N ASN A 1024 -34.82 18.25 3.84
CA ASN A 1024 -34.92 16.81 3.74
C ASN A 1024 -33.80 16.32 2.79
N PRO A 1025 -32.91 15.41 3.21
CA PRO A 1025 -31.83 14.90 2.35
C PRO A 1025 -32.34 14.21 1.08
N VAL A 1026 -33.66 13.93 0.98
CA VAL A 1026 -34.34 13.44 -0.23
C VAL A 1026 -34.09 14.32 -1.47
N GLU A 1027 -33.66 15.57 -1.33
CA GLU A 1027 -33.28 16.40 -2.49
C GLU A 1027 -31.93 16.01 -3.13
N ARG A 1028 -31.14 15.10 -2.53
CA ARG A 1028 -29.90 14.59 -3.16
C ARG A 1028 -29.87 13.05 -3.26
N PRO A 1029 -29.44 12.49 -4.40
CA PRO A 1029 -29.82 11.15 -4.86
C PRO A 1029 -28.93 10.01 -4.34
N GLU A 1030 -28.23 10.20 -3.23
CA GLU A 1030 -27.06 9.41 -2.90
C GLU A 1030 -27.43 8.17 -2.05
N ASN A 1031 -28.09 7.19 -2.67
CA ASN A 1031 -28.58 5.92 -2.09
C ASN A 1031 -29.98 6.01 -1.45
N ARG A 1032 -30.98 5.51 -2.17
CA ARG A 1032 -32.40 5.56 -1.83
C ARG A 1032 -32.74 4.78 -0.56
N LEU A 1033 -32.03 3.69 -0.29
CA LEU A 1033 -32.22 2.88 0.93
C LEU A 1033 -31.86 3.69 2.19
N TYR A 1034 -30.70 4.35 2.17
CA TYR A 1034 -30.27 5.21 3.28
C TYR A 1034 -31.11 6.49 3.39
N ALA A 1035 -31.49 7.09 2.26
CA ALA A 1035 -32.38 8.24 2.26
C ALA A 1035 -33.73 7.91 2.92
N LEU A 1036 -34.31 6.74 2.60
CA LEU A 1036 -35.57 6.29 3.19
C LEU A 1036 -35.42 6.01 4.69
N ARG A 1037 -34.32 5.36 5.12
CA ARG A 1037 -34.00 5.14 6.54
C ARG A 1037 -33.84 6.47 7.29
N ALA A 1038 -33.14 7.44 6.70
CA ALA A 1038 -32.95 8.77 7.27
C ALA A 1038 -34.29 9.53 7.37
N ALA A 1039 -35.12 9.46 6.34
CA ALA A 1039 -36.45 10.10 6.33
C ALA A 1039 -37.36 9.55 7.45
N ILE A 1040 -37.34 8.23 7.69
CA ILE A 1040 -38.09 7.62 8.80
C ILE A 1040 -37.63 8.18 10.16
N GLN A 1041 -36.32 8.29 10.37
CA GLN A 1041 -35.74 8.81 11.61
C GLN A 1041 -36.01 10.33 11.79
N ILE A 1042 -35.89 11.12 10.73
CA ILE A 1042 -36.21 12.56 10.75
C ILE A 1042 -37.70 12.78 11.07
N ALA A 1043 -38.60 12.00 10.47
CA ALA A 1043 -40.02 12.12 10.75
C ALA A 1043 -40.34 11.76 12.21
N ALA A 1044 -39.65 10.78 12.81
CA ALA A 1044 -39.76 10.48 14.23
C ALA A 1044 -39.33 11.67 15.14
N ILE A 1045 -38.29 12.42 14.73
CA ILE A 1045 -37.85 13.67 15.39
C ILE A 1045 -38.94 14.74 15.31
N GLU A 1046 -39.43 15.02 14.10
CA GLU A 1046 -40.45 16.03 13.85
C GLU A 1046 -41.70 15.79 14.71
N GLY A 1047 -42.12 14.53 14.85
CA GLY A 1047 -43.24 14.16 15.70
C GLY A 1047 -43.01 14.45 17.19
N SER A 1048 -41.79 14.22 17.67
CA SER A 1048 -41.39 14.54 19.05
C SER A 1048 -41.33 16.05 19.33
N CYS A 1049 -41.24 16.87 18.27
CA CYS A 1049 -41.19 18.32 18.29
C CYS A 1049 -42.56 19.02 18.18
N GLY A 1050 -43.67 18.28 18.14
CA GLY A 1050 -45.02 18.84 18.01
C GLY A 1050 -45.51 19.04 16.58
N ALA A 1051 -44.75 18.64 15.55
CA ALA A 1051 -45.16 18.64 14.14
C ALA A 1051 -45.90 17.35 13.74
N GLY A 1052 -46.77 16.84 14.62
CA GLY A 1052 -47.30 15.48 14.57
C GLY A 1052 -48.01 15.08 13.26
N LYS A 1053 -48.71 16.02 12.58
CA LYS A 1053 -49.39 15.70 11.32
C LYS A 1053 -48.43 15.52 10.14
N ARG A 1054 -47.45 16.43 10.00
CA ARG A 1054 -46.44 16.37 8.93
C ARG A 1054 -45.59 15.11 9.07
N ALA A 1055 -45.11 14.84 10.28
CA ALA A 1055 -44.35 13.64 10.62
C ALA A 1055 -45.11 12.34 10.30
N GLN A 1056 -46.41 12.27 10.64
CA GLN A 1056 -47.24 11.12 10.30
C GLN A 1056 -47.41 10.94 8.79
N ASP A 1057 -47.56 12.04 8.04
CA ASP A 1057 -47.71 12.00 6.58
C ASP A 1057 -46.40 11.58 5.89
N GLU A 1058 -45.23 11.98 6.42
CA GLU A 1058 -43.93 11.50 5.95
C GLU A 1058 -43.71 10.01 6.27
N LEU A 1059 -44.02 9.55 7.48
CA LEU A 1059 -43.91 8.12 7.84
C LEU A 1059 -44.83 7.23 7.00
N ARG A 1060 -46.05 7.70 6.68
CA ARG A 1060 -46.95 6.99 5.74
C ARG A 1060 -46.36 6.92 4.34
N ARG A 1061 -45.81 8.04 3.85
CA ARG A 1061 -45.14 8.07 2.53
C ARG A 1061 -43.96 7.10 2.50
N ALA A 1062 -43.11 7.12 3.52
CA ALA A 1062 -41.98 6.21 3.64
C ALA A 1062 -42.41 4.74 3.69
N ALA A 1063 -43.48 4.41 4.44
CA ALA A 1063 -44.02 3.05 4.50
C ALA A 1063 -44.59 2.58 3.14
N ILE A 1064 -45.30 3.44 2.42
CA ILE A 1064 -45.85 3.14 1.09
C ILE A 1064 -44.71 2.94 0.08
N GLU A 1065 -43.70 3.81 0.11
CA GLU A 1065 -42.54 3.69 -0.76
C GLU A 1065 -41.77 2.40 -0.49
N ALA A 1066 -41.47 2.09 0.78
CA ALA A 1066 -40.82 0.83 1.17
C ALA A 1066 -41.62 -0.39 0.69
N ALA A 1067 -42.94 -0.38 0.88
CA ALA A 1067 -43.82 -1.46 0.45
C ALA A 1067 -43.82 -1.64 -1.08
N SER A 1068 -43.87 -0.54 -1.83
CA SER A 1068 -43.85 -0.57 -3.31
C SER A 1068 -42.55 -1.15 -3.89
N ARG A 1069 -41.49 -1.18 -3.07
CA ARG A 1069 -40.15 -1.67 -3.40
C ARG A 1069 -39.82 -3.00 -2.69
N HIS A 1070 -40.79 -3.60 -2.01
CA HIS A 1070 -40.61 -4.83 -1.22
C HIS A 1070 -39.52 -4.76 -0.12
N LEU A 1071 -39.21 -3.56 0.37
CA LEU A 1071 -38.26 -3.33 1.47
C LEU A 1071 -38.94 -3.57 2.83
N VAL A 1072 -39.17 -4.84 3.17
CA VAL A 1072 -39.96 -5.28 4.32
C VAL A 1072 -39.43 -4.68 5.63
N ARG A 1073 -38.11 -4.66 5.83
CA ARG A 1073 -37.49 -4.09 7.04
C ARG A 1073 -37.88 -2.62 7.23
N LEU A 1074 -37.65 -1.79 6.21
CA LEU A 1074 -37.94 -0.35 6.27
C LEU A 1074 -39.45 -0.08 6.35
N GLN A 1075 -40.27 -0.88 5.70
CA GLN A 1075 -41.73 -0.79 5.79
C GLN A 1075 -42.21 -1.03 7.22
N LEU A 1076 -41.72 -2.10 7.86
CA LEU A 1076 -42.04 -2.43 9.25
C LEU A 1076 -41.56 -1.35 10.21
N GLN A 1077 -40.36 -0.80 10.00
CA GLN A 1077 -39.82 0.29 10.81
C GLN A 1077 -40.65 1.58 10.70
N ALA A 1078 -40.99 2.01 9.48
CA ALA A 1078 -41.82 3.20 9.26
C ALA A 1078 -43.21 3.06 9.91
N ARG A 1079 -43.83 1.88 9.81
CA ARG A 1079 -45.13 1.59 10.43
C ARG A 1079 -45.05 1.53 11.96
N LEU A 1080 -43.95 1.02 12.51
CA LEU A 1080 -43.71 1.01 13.95
C LEU A 1080 -43.59 2.44 14.52
N GLU A 1081 -42.82 3.31 13.88
CA GLU A 1081 -42.69 4.70 14.31
C GLU A 1081 -44.00 5.47 14.17
N LEU A 1082 -44.77 5.21 13.11
CA LEU A 1082 -46.11 5.77 12.93
C LEU A 1082 -47.06 5.34 14.06
N LEU A 1083 -47.00 4.06 14.44
CA LEU A 1083 -47.81 3.47 15.50
C LEU A 1083 -47.45 4.08 16.88
N LYS A 1084 -46.16 4.18 17.20
CA LYS A 1084 -45.65 4.83 18.43
C LYS A 1084 -46.18 6.28 18.53
N MET A 1085 -46.20 7.00 17.41
CA MET A 1085 -46.67 8.39 17.38
C MET A 1085 -48.19 8.52 17.56
N GLN A 1086 -48.98 7.55 17.07
CA GLN A 1086 -50.44 7.57 17.21
C GLN A 1086 -50.93 7.13 18.59
N ALA A 1087 -50.13 6.37 19.33
CA ALA A 1087 -50.44 5.88 20.68
C ALA A 1087 -50.82 6.99 21.69
N GLY A 1088 -50.34 8.23 21.49
CA GLY A 1088 -50.68 9.38 22.33
C GLY A 1088 -51.98 10.11 21.98
N TYR A 1089 -52.62 9.83 20.83
CA TYR A 1089 -53.73 10.64 20.28
C TYR A 1089 -55.01 9.86 19.93
N ARG A 1090 -54.96 8.53 19.88
CA ARG A 1090 -56.12 7.67 19.51
C ARG A 1090 -56.59 6.82 20.68
N THR A 1091 -57.86 6.40 20.64
CA THR A 1091 -58.43 5.54 21.70
C THR A 1091 -57.80 4.15 21.69
N SER A 1092 -57.60 3.54 22.87
CA SER A 1092 -57.00 2.19 23.02
C SER A 1092 -57.60 1.16 22.05
N LYS A 1093 -58.93 1.19 21.83
CA LYS A 1093 -59.67 0.26 20.96
C LYS A 1093 -59.39 0.43 19.45
N GLN A 1094 -58.98 1.62 19.01
CA GLN A 1094 -58.63 1.90 17.60
C GLN A 1094 -57.20 1.47 17.24
N ILE A 1095 -56.31 1.37 18.24
CA ILE A 1095 -54.89 1.07 18.03
C ILE A 1095 -54.62 -0.44 18.13
N THR A 1096 -55.41 -1.19 18.92
CA THR A 1096 -55.17 -2.63 19.18
C THR A 1096 -55.12 -3.47 17.91
N GLY A 1097 -56.01 -3.22 16.93
CA GLY A 1097 -56.03 -3.98 15.68
C GLY A 1097 -54.81 -3.70 14.78
N GLU A 1098 -54.32 -2.45 14.74
CA GLU A 1098 -53.12 -2.09 13.98
C GLU A 1098 -51.85 -2.66 14.64
N GLN A 1099 -51.81 -2.75 15.98
CA GLN A 1099 -50.72 -3.37 16.74
C GLN A 1099 -50.60 -4.86 16.47
N GLU A 1100 -51.70 -5.61 16.59
CA GLU A 1100 -51.72 -7.06 16.39
C GLU A 1100 -51.35 -7.40 14.93
N ALA A 1101 -51.84 -6.63 13.97
CA ALA A 1101 -51.49 -6.80 12.56
C ALA A 1101 -49.99 -6.58 12.31
N LEU A 1102 -49.43 -5.47 12.79
CA LEU A 1102 -47.99 -5.18 12.64
C LEU A 1102 -47.12 -6.22 13.37
N ALA A 1103 -47.52 -6.64 14.56
CA ALA A 1103 -46.77 -7.62 15.34
C ALA A 1103 -46.80 -9.02 14.71
N SER A 1104 -47.95 -9.42 14.16
CA SER A 1104 -48.10 -10.69 13.45
C SER A 1104 -47.25 -10.70 12.18
N GLU A 1105 -47.30 -9.62 11.39
CA GLU A 1105 -46.52 -9.49 10.16
C GLU A 1105 -45.01 -9.48 10.44
N ALA A 1106 -44.56 -8.68 11.41
CA ALA A 1106 -43.16 -8.63 11.84
C ALA A 1106 -42.67 -10.00 12.33
N SER A 1107 -43.49 -10.73 13.09
CA SER A 1107 -43.15 -12.08 13.58
C SER A 1107 -43.03 -13.09 12.44
N ALA A 1108 -43.89 -12.99 11.40
CA ALA A 1108 -43.82 -13.86 10.24
C ALA A 1108 -42.50 -13.72 9.45
N HIS A 1109 -41.91 -12.52 9.48
CA HIS A 1109 -40.61 -12.22 8.89
C HIS A 1109 -39.42 -12.32 9.87
N GLY A 1110 -39.67 -12.74 11.12
CA GLY A 1110 -38.63 -12.91 12.14
C GLY A 1110 -38.17 -11.63 12.86
N PHE A 1111 -38.80 -10.48 12.60
CA PHE A 1111 -38.53 -9.20 13.27
C PHE A 1111 -39.17 -9.17 14.67
N VAL A 1112 -38.70 -10.04 15.56
CA VAL A 1112 -39.20 -10.20 16.94
C VAL A 1112 -39.13 -8.89 17.73
N ARG A 1113 -38.11 -8.05 17.47
CA ARG A 1113 -37.98 -6.73 18.08
C ARG A 1113 -39.16 -5.84 17.72
N VAL A 1114 -39.42 -5.67 16.42
CA VAL A 1114 -40.54 -4.86 15.91
C VAL A 1114 -41.87 -5.39 16.45
N ALA A 1115 -42.07 -6.71 16.45
CA ALA A 1115 -43.28 -7.31 16.98
C ALA A 1115 -43.49 -7.01 18.48
N ARG A 1116 -42.43 -7.10 19.28
CA ARG A 1116 -42.46 -6.79 20.71
C ARG A 1116 -42.74 -5.30 20.96
N GLU A 1117 -42.11 -4.42 20.20
CA GLU A 1117 -42.30 -2.98 20.33
C GLU A 1117 -43.71 -2.54 19.91
N ALA A 1118 -44.24 -3.10 18.82
CA ALA A 1118 -45.61 -2.85 18.37
C ALA A 1118 -46.64 -3.19 19.46
N MET A 1119 -46.48 -4.35 20.12
CA MET A 1119 -47.35 -4.79 21.22
C MET A 1119 -47.19 -3.95 22.50
N ASN A 1120 -46.07 -3.26 22.68
CA ASN A 1120 -45.80 -2.42 23.84
C ASN A 1120 -46.12 -0.94 23.63
N ALA A 1121 -46.46 -0.50 22.40
CA ALA A 1121 -46.66 0.91 22.08
C ALA A 1121 -47.76 1.62 22.90
N LEU A 1122 -48.70 0.88 23.52
CA LEU A 1122 -49.76 1.42 24.40
C LEU A 1122 -49.41 1.46 25.89
N LYS A 1123 -48.27 0.89 26.32
CA LYS A 1123 -47.89 0.82 27.75
C LYS A 1123 -47.08 2.03 28.25
N GLY A 1124 -46.75 2.99 27.38
CA GLY A 1124 -46.12 4.25 27.77
C GLY A 1124 -47.12 5.16 28.49
N GLU A 1125 -46.68 5.82 29.57
CA GLU A 1125 -47.53 6.71 30.37
C GLU A 1125 -48.27 7.74 29.48
N PRO A 1126 -49.58 7.97 29.73
CA PRO A 1126 -50.30 9.03 29.04
C PRO A 1126 -49.64 10.38 29.38
N ILE A 1127 -49.33 11.16 28.35
CA ILE A 1127 -48.98 12.58 28.50
C ILE A 1127 -50.09 13.21 29.36
N SER A 1128 -49.71 13.74 30.52
CA SER A 1128 -50.64 14.26 31.52
C SER A 1128 -51.61 15.27 30.88
N GLU A 1129 -52.87 15.25 31.30
CA GLU A 1129 -53.96 16.13 30.85
C GLU A 1129 -53.76 17.65 31.09
N ALA A 1130 -52.54 18.12 31.30
CA ALA A 1130 -52.20 19.54 31.43
C ALA A 1130 -52.13 20.30 30.09
N GLU A 1131 -52.31 19.62 28.95
CA GLU A 1131 -52.33 20.24 27.60
C GLU A 1131 -53.63 19.91 26.81
N LYS A 1132 -54.78 19.86 27.49
CA LYS A 1132 -56.10 20.08 26.87
C LYS A 1132 -56.55 21.50 27.19
#